data_AF-A0A9W7AWA8-F1
#
_entry.id   AF-A0A9W7AWA8-F1
#
_cell.length_a   1.000
_cell.length_b   1.000
_cell.length_c   1.000
_cell.angle_alpha   90.00
_cell.angle_beta   90.00
_cell.angle_gamma   90.00
#
_symmetry.space_group_name_H-M   'P 1'
#
loop_
_entity.id
_entity.type
_entity.pdbx_description
1 polymer ?
#
loop_
_entity_poly.entity_id
_entity_poly.type
_entity_poly.pdbx_seq_one_letter_code
_entity_poly.pdbx_strand_id
1 'polypeptide(L)'
;MPINVGINGLGRIGKMVCLQMLAEPDVYNIRAINATSLQADEVSDYLCYDSAHHYDRGPIKNVEVVSKDCVRINGNEIRLFKNRDASKLEWRSVGVDCTTNCLGPMLKLVNEAFEIENVFFTTIHASTGSQMTVDTINKKNRTHRSIFNNMIPHSTGAAKSIFKVLPELGGKVWGTSVRVPCINCSLLDVNVTVADKEATLQDIADAMTKHELFGKVYHLNNKMLTSVDFMTTVTPTILDLKASLDMGPGSFKLMLWYDNEWSYSAQCLRVMSHMFKTNAAAKRALTGRVSPRMSPASSYVNLAAYKQPRACDLQPELSLREVSVGGKNVVARFDFNVPVDNGTVMDDFRVRAALPSINHMLAQNPNRIVLVCHFGRPKGADKKCTVEFLLPIIKSLLGREVTFLPDGVSSKTIDFLKDREAADEGSGAVYLLENIRFHEGETKYKAGSKLSTLYKSLGNSHVADCFGCVHRNHMSIVESTSGYGFLIEEEVKAIGELLKTNGKRVLGIMGGAKIADKQPMIDCLCKMPNTKMFVGGGLTRGWKENFPETPVNVILSRDAYGAADLKAPASYLPDILENGGGGFDVGPQGMRDLIAEIDQADVIFWNGCLGVIEDPRYRVGSAMIVDYLLAQTGKRVIIGGGETASLFVGKEAEHVYLSTGGGALLAHIQSCVLDKATVPGLAAYAM
;
A
#
# COMPACT_ATOMS: atom_id res chain seq x y z
N MET A 1 14.70 -18.29 2.30
CA MET A 1 14.09 -19.60 2.04
C MET A 1 12.95 -19.74 3.02
N PRO A 2 11.75 -20.10 2.56
CA PRO A 2 10.65 -20.43 3.45
C PRO A 2 11.00 -21.65 4.30
N ILE A 3 10.46 -21.70 5.51
CA ILE A 3 10.59 -22.80 6.46
C ILE A 3 9.73 -23.96 5.93
N ASN A 4 10.32 -25.13 5.68
CA ASN A 4 9.53 -26.33 5.35
C ASN A 4 8.83 -26.82 6.62
N VAL A 5 7.52 -27.11 6.55
CA VAL A 5 6.73 -27.49 7.74
C VAL A 5 5.86 -28.71 7.47
N GLY A 6 5.74 -29.59 8.47
CA GLY A 6 4.69 -30.61 8.55
C GLY A 6 3.71 -30.30 9.68
N ILE A 7 2.40 -30.45 9.44
CA ILE A 7 1.36 -30.21 10.45
C ILE A 7 0.86 -31.56 10.99
N ASN A 8 0.93 -31.77 12.30
CA ASN A 8 0.41 -32.97 12.94
C ASN A 8 -0.99 -32.75 13.52
N GLY A 9 -2.01 -33.35 12.88
CA GLY A 9 -3.41 -33.21 13.26
C GLY A 9 -4.05 -31.95 12.64
N LEU A 10 -5.10 -32.15 11.84
CA LEU A 10 -5.90 -31.07 11.25
C LEU A 10 -7.22 -30.86 12.02
N GLY A 11 -7.13 -30.72 13.34
CA GLY A 11 -8.25 -30.21 14.15
C GLY A 11 -8.36 -28.68 14.09
N ARG A 12 -9.24 -28.08 14.91
CA ARG A 12 -9.49 -26.61 14.94
C ARG A 12 -8.19 -25.77 14.96
N ILE A 13 -7.23 -26.12 15.81
CA ILE A 13 -5.90 -25.47 15.85
C ILE A 13 -5.07 -25.76 14.60
N GLY A 14 -4.95 -27.02 14.18
CA GLY A 14 -4.15 -27.40 13.01
C GLY A 14 -4.64 -26.76 11.71
N LYS A 15 -5.96 -26.55 11.59
CA LYS A 15 -6.60 -25.75 10.55
C LYS A 15 -6.12 -24.30 10.57
N MET A 16 -6.17 -23.61 11.72
CA MET A 16 -5.72 -22.20 11.79
C MET A 16 -4.22 -22.04 11.55
N VAL A 17 -3.40 -22.98 12.05
CA VAL A 17 -1.97 -23.05 11.72
C VAL A 17 -1.77 -23.22 10.20
N CYS A 18 -2.53 -24.11 9.55
CA CYS A 18 -2.49 -24.31 8.11
C CYS A 18 -2.89 -23.03 7.34
N LEU A 19 -4.03 -22.41 7.68
CA LEU A 19 -4.53 -21.19 7.01
C LEU A 19 -3.55 -20.02 7.15
N GLN A 20 -2.94 -19.81 8.33
CA GLN A 20 -1.94 -18.76 8.53
C GLN A 20 -0.64 -19.05 7.75
N MET A 21 -0.15 -20.30 7.72
CA MET A 21 1.01 -20.66 6.90
C MET A 21 0.76 -20.46 5.40
N LEU A 22 -0.43 -20.86 4.91
CA LEU A 22 -0.84 -20.67 3.51
C LEU A 22 -0.96 -19.20 3.11
N ALA A 23 -1.16 -18.30 4.06
CA ALA A 23 -1.20 -16.85 3.83
C ALA A 23 0.20 -16.19 3.79
N GLU A 24 1.26 -16.90 4.19
CA GLU A 24 2.65 -16.43 4.17
C GLU A 24 3.57 -17.41 3.40
N PRO A 25 3.31 -17.71 2.11
CA PRO A 25 4.04 -18.75 1.35
C PRO A 25 5.53 -18.44 1.13
N ASP A 26 5.92 -17.16 1.20
CA ASP A 26 7.32 -16.71 1.16
C ASP A 26 8.08 -17.01 2.48
N VAL A 27 7.34 -17.26 3.57
CA VAL A 27 7.84 -17.56 4.93
C VAL A 27 7.71 -19.04 5.28
N TYR A 28 6.61 -19.71 4.89
CA TYR A 28 6.33 -21.10 5.21
C TYR A 28 5.98 -21.93 3.97
N ASN A 29 6.50 -23.16 3.91
CA ASN A 29 6.25 -24.12 2.85
C ASN A 29 5.73 -25.43 3.47
N ILE A 30 4.40 -25.62 3.44
CA ILE A 30 3.76 -26.82 4.01
C ILE A 30 4.06 -28.01 3.11
N ARG A 31 4.73 -29.04 3.64
CA ARG A 31 5.12 -30.26 2.93
C ARG A 31 4.24 -31.46 3.23
N ALA A 32 3.60 -31.48 4.40
CA ALA A 32 2.78 -32.61 4.84
C ALA A 32 1.75 -32.21 5.91
N ILE A 33 0.63 -32.94 5.96
CA ILE A 33 -0.41 -32.84 6.99
C ILE A 33 -0.83 -34.25 7.44
N ASN A 34 -0.65 -34.60 8.71
CA ASN A 34 -1.18 -35.85 9.28
C ASN A 34 -2.64 -35.64 9.72
N ALA A 35 -3.61 -35.98 8.87
CA ALA A 35 -5.04 -35.87 9.16
C ALA A 35 -5.65 -37.27 9.36
N THR A 36 -5.65 -37.77 10.60
CA THR A 36 -6.03 -39.17 10.91
C THR A 36 -7.51 -39.50 10.78
N SER A 37 -8.36 -38.52 10.48
CA SER A 37 -9.83 -38.64 10.50
C SER A 37 -10.54 -37.90 9.35
N LEU A 38 -9.80 -37.46 8.33
CA LEU A 38 -10.34 -36.75 7.17
C LEU A 38 -9.72 -37.33 5.88
N GLN A 39 -10.52 -37.46 4.83
CA GLN A 39 -10.07 -37.69 3.46
C GLN A 39 -9.69 -36.37 2.77
N ALA A 40 -9.15 -36.46 1.55
CA ALA A 40 -8.55 -35.33 0.84
C ALA A 40 -9.56 -34.23 0.44
N ASP A 41 -10.76 -34.65 0.06
CA ASP A 41 -11.95 -33.84 -0.19
C ASP A 41 -12.50 -33.23 1.11
N GLU A 42 -12.65 -34.03 2.17
CA GLU A 42 -13.08 -33.54 3.49
C GLU A 42 -12.11 -32.48 4.06
N VAL A 43 -10.80 -32.60 3.78
CA VAL A 43 -9.80 -31.56 4.11
C VAL A 43 -10.04 -30.28 3.30
N SER A 44 -10.40 -30.37 2.02
CA SER A 44 -10.72 -29.20 1.18
C SER A 44 -11.86 -28.40 1.80
N ASP A 45 -13.00 -29.05 2.03
CA ASP A 45 -14.19 -28.40 2.58
C ASP A 45 -13.96 -27.88 4.00
N TYR A 46 -13.26 -28.66 4.84
CA TYR A 46 -12.92 -28.26 6.20
C TYR A 46 -12.02 -27.02 6.25
N LEU A 47 -11.14 -26.81 5.27
CA LEU A 47 -10.33 -25.59 5.18
C LEU A 47 -11.09 -24.42 4.53
N CYS A 48 -11.89 -24.66 3.49
CA CYS A 48 -12.58 -23.64 2.70
C CYS A 48 -13.79 -23.01 3.40
N TYR A 49 -14.51 -23.77 4.23
CA TYR A 49 -15.75 -23.30 4.87
C TYR A 49 -15.56 -23.09 6.37
N ASP A 50 -14.81 -22.04 6.75
CA ASP A 50 -14.68 -21.66 8.15
C ASP A 50 -15.83 -20.78 8.67
N SER A 51 -16.57 -21.32 9.63
CA SER A 51 -17.73 -20.67 10.25
C SER A 51 -17.42 -19.94 11.57
N ALA A 52 -16.15 -19.92 12.02
CA ALA A 52 -15.77 -19.39 13.33
C ALA A 52 -15.05 -18.03 13.23
N HIS A 53 -14.09 -17.90 12.31
CA HIS A 53 -13.26 -16.70 12.13
C HIS A 53 -13.69 -15.86 10.92
N HIS A 54 -14.67 -16.34 10.14
CA HIS A 54 -15.10 -15.74 8.87
C HIS A 54 -13.89 -15.34 8.01
N TYR A 55 -13.04 -16.34 7.69
CA TYR A 55 -11.77 -16.12 6.99
C TYR A 55 -11.99 -15.64 5.55
N ASP A 56 -12.20 -14.33 5.40
CA ASP A 56 -12.55 -13.65 4.14
C ASP A 56 -11.31 -13.15 3.37
N ARG A 57 -10.15 -13.77 3.65
CA ARG A 57 -9.12 -13.94 2.63
C ARG A 57 -9.58 -15.13 1.80
N GLY A 58 -10.08 -14.84 0.60
CA GLY A 58 -10.91 -15.77 -0.19
C GLY A 58 -10.42 -17.22 -0.27
N PRO A 59 -11.33 -18.16 -0.60
CA PRO A 59 -11.14 -19.60 -0.39
C PRO A 59 -9.85 -20.12 -1.01
N ILE A 60 -9.39 -21.28 -0.54
CA ILE A 60 -8.24 -21.97 -1.12
C ILE A 60 -8.56 -22.33 -2.57
N LYS A 61 -8.13 -21.49 -3.51
CA LYS A 61 -8.36 -21.67 -4.95
C LYS A 61 -7.32 -22.64 -5.49
N ASN A 62 -7.78 -23.85 -5.79
CA ASN A 62 -7.03 -25.03 -6.24
C ASN A 62 -6.56 -25.92 -5.08
N VAL A 63 -7.53 -26.63 -4.49
CA VAL A 63 -7.29 -27.89 -3.77
C VAL A 63 -7.51 -29.04 -4.77
N GLU A 64 -6.44 -29.66 -5.24
CA GLU A 64 -6.50 -30.84 -6.10
C GLU A 64 -6.13 -32.11 -5.33
N VAL A 65 -6.96 -33.15 -5.42
CA VAL A 65 -6.60 -34.48 -4.89
C VAL A 65 -5.62 -35.13 -5.87
N VAL A 66 -4.32 -35.09 -5.55
CA VAL A 66 -3.27 -35.69 -6.39
C VAL A 66 -3.24 -37.21 -6.24
N SER A 67 -3.53 -37.71 -5.04
CA SER A 67 -3.75 -39.13 -4.78
C SER A 67 -4.46 -39.35 -3.43
N LYS A 68 -4.74 -40.61 -3.08
CA LYS A 68 -5.31 -41.03 -1.79
C LYS A 68 -4.60 -40.46 -0.55
N ASP A 69 -3.30 -40.17 -0.69
CA ASP A 69 -2.43 -39.69 0.40
C ASP A 69 -1.63 -38.43 -0.01
N CYS A 70 -2.12 -37.63 -0.98
CA CYS A 70 -1.50 -36.36 -1.37
C CYS A 70 -2.54 -35.35 -1.90
N VAL A 71 -2.48 -34.11 -1.42
CA VAL A 71 -3.32 -32.99 -1.85
C VAL A 71 -2.44 -31.84 -2.29
N ARG A 72 -2.76 -31.21 -3.42
CA ARG A 72 -2.06 -30.01 -3.91
C ARG A 72 -2.90 -28.79 -3.56
N ILE A 73 -2.31 -27.84 -2.84
CA ILE A 73 -2.96 -26.60 -2.43
C ILE A 73 -2.16 -25.42 -3.01
N ASN A 74 -2.81 -24.59 -3.84
CA ASN A 74 -2.22 -23.42 -4.49
C ASN A 74 -0.89 -23.75 -5.22
N GLY A 75 -0.77 -24.96 -5.78
CA GLY A 75 0.44 -25.45 -6.45
C GLY A 75 1.45 -26.23 -5.59
N ASN A 76 1.30 -26.24 -4.26
CA ASN A 76 2.19 -26.99 -3.35
C ASN A 76 1.63 -28.39 -3.07
N GLU A 77 2.41 -29.44 -3.30
CA GLU A 77 2.04 -30.82 -2.95
C GLU A 77 2.26 -31.12 -1.46
N ILE A 78 1.18 -31.54 -0.79
CA ILE A 78 1.11 -31.80 0.64
C ILE A 78 0.80 -33.28 0.85
N ARG A 79 1.77 -34.04 1.38
CA ARG A 79 1.60 -35.46 1.67
C ARG A 79 0.77 -35.68 2.93
N LEU A 80 -0.20 -36.59 2.85
CA LEU A 80 -1.02 -37.00 4.00
C LEU A 80 -0.41 -38.21 4.71
N PHE A 81 -0.36 -38.15 6.04
CA PHE A 81 -0.07 -39.30 6.90
C PHE A 81 -1.32 -39.74 7.66
N LYS A 82 -1.37 -41.02 8.05
CA LYS A 82 -2.53 -41.65 8.72
C LYS A 82 -2.07 -42.63 9.83
N ASN A 83 -1.32 -42.16 10.82
CA ASN A 83 -0.88 -42.97 11.96
C ASN A 83 -1.42 -42.43 13.29
N ARG A 84 -1.97 -43.32 14.14
CA ARG A 84 -2.52 -42.99 15.47
C ARG A 84 -1.46 -42.83 16.55
N ASP A 85 -0.27 -43.40 16.35
CA ASP A 85 0.85 -43.32 17.28
C ASP A 85 1.79 -42.19 16.84
N ALA A 86 1.75 -41.07 17.56
CA ALA A 86 2.51 -39.87 17.21
C ALA A 86 4.04 -40.08 17.23
N SER A 87 4.52 -41.12 17.91
CA SER A 87 5.94 -41.49 17.98
C SER A 87 6.43 -42.29 16.76
N LYS A 88 5.50 -42.88 15.98
CA LYS A 88 5.76 -43.67 14.77
C LYS A 88 5.55 -42.89 13.48
N LEU A 89 5.48 -41.56 13.59
CA LEU A 89 5.46 -40.64 12.46
C LEU A 89 6.88 -40.10 12.32
N GLU A 90 7.45 -40.17 11.12
CA GLU A 90 8.87 -39.87 10.88
C GLU A 90 9.14 -38.35 10.82
N TRP A 91 8.71 -37.60 11.84
CA TRP A 91 8.85 -36.15 11.93
C TRP A 91 10.28 -35.67 11.71
N ARG A 92 11.28 -36.47 12.10
CA ARG A 92 12.69 -36.12 11.95
C ARG A 92 13.18 -36.07 10.49
N SER A 93 12.45 -36.71 9.56
CA SER A 93 12.69 -36.61 8.11
C SER A 93 12.16 -35.31 7.50
N VAL A 94 11.35 -34.54 8.24
CA VAL A 94 10.67 -33.31 7.75
C VAL A 94 10.77 -32.07 8.66
N GLY A 95 11.15 -32.23 9.94
CA GLY A 95 11.47 -31.17 10.92
C GLY A 95 10.28 -30.38 11.49
N VAL A 96 9.77 -30.73 12.67
CA VAL A 96 8.55 -30.12 13.30
C VAL A 96 8.67 -30.02 14.83
N ASP A 97 8.14 -28.93 15.42
CA ASP A 97 8.34 -28.51 16.83
C ASP A 97 7.05 -28.37 17.71
N CYS A 98 6.77 -27.22 18.36
CA CYS A 98 5.93 -27.11 19.59
C CYS A 98 4.91 -25.92 19.66
N THR A 99 4.19 -25.78 20.80
CA THR A 99 2.99 -24.88 20.99
C THR A 99 2.88 -24.21 22.40
N THR A 100 2.01 -23.19 22.61
CA THR A 100 2.03 -22.25 23.80
C THR A 100 0.67 -21.67 24.29
N ASN A 101 0.56 -21.11 25.52
CA ASN A 101 -0.69 -20.60 26.18
C ASN A 101 -0.67 -19.09 26.58
N CYS A 102 -1.85 -18.46 26.78
CA CYS A 102 -2.08 -17.00 26.96
C CYS A 102 -1.90 -16.38 28.36
N LEU A 103 -2.09 -17.14 29.46
CA LEU A 103 -1.99 -16.61 30.83
C LEU A 103 -0.54 -16.34 31.26
N GLY A 104 0.40 -17.15 30.75
CA GLY A 104 1.82 -17.10 31.12
C GLY A 104 2.48 -15.75 30.87
N PRO A 105 2.36 -15.15 29.67
CA PRO A 105 2.90 -13.83 29.38
C PRO A 105 2.45 -12.75 30.36
N MET A 106 1.17 -12.70 30.73
CA MET A 106 0.69 -11.66 31.67
C MET A 106 1.27 -11.82 33.07
N LEU A 107 1.25 -13.06 33.60
CA LEU A 107 1.79 -13.32 34.94
C LEU A 107 3.30 -13.10 34.98
N LYS A 108 4.02 -13.42 33.90
CA LYS A 108 5.45 -13.11 33.77
C LYS A 108 5.68 -11.60 33.85
N LEU A 109 4.99 -10.81 33.01
CA LEU A 109 5.14 -9.36 32.96
C LEU A 109 4.86 -8.69 34.31
N VAL A 110 3.76 -9.06 34.97
CA VAL A 110 3.40 -8.48 36.28
C VAL A 110 4.39 -8.93 37.37
N ASN A 111 4.87 -10.17 37.34
CA ASN A 111 5.84 -10.65 38.32
C ASN A 111 7.23 -10.01 38.16
N GLU A 112 7.70 -9.81 36.92
CA GLU A 112 8.98 -9.15 36.65
C GLU A 112 8.95 -7.65 36.98
N ALA A 113 7.79 -7.00 36.89
CA ALA A 113 7.64 -5.56 37.15
C ALA A 113 7.26 -5.20 38.60
N PHE A 114 6.44 -6.01 39.28
CA PHE A 114 5.82 -5.64 40.58
C PHE A 114 5.88 -6.72 41.67
N GLU A 115 6.45 -7.91 41.36
CA GLU A 115 6.45 -9.14 42.17
C GLU A 115 5.04 -9.64 42.58
N ILE A 116 4.65 -10.83 42.13
CA ILE A 116 3.32 -11.39 42.47
C ILE A 116 3.35 -12.04 43.86
N GLU A 117 2.41 -11.67 44.73
CA GLU A 117 2.13 -12.37 45.99
C GLU A 117 1.15 -13.53 45.78
N ASN A 118 0.02 -13.28 45.12
CA ASN A 118 -1.05 -14.26 44.93
C ASN A 118 -1.90 -13.95 43.67
N VAL A 119 -2.40 -15.00 43.02
CA VAL A 119 -3.29 -14.92 41.84
C VAL A 119 -4.45 -15.90 41.98
N PHE A 120 -5.67 -15.41 41.80
CA PHE A 120 -6.84 -16.24 41.54
C PHE A 120 -7.50 -15.85 40.21
N PHE A 121 -7.68 -16.81 39.30
CA PHE A 121 -8.34 -16.55 38.02
C PHE A 121 -9.54 -17.45 37.73
N THR A 122 -10.52 -16.91 37.00
CA THR A 122 -11.61 -17.68 36.38
C THR A 122 -11.50 -17.58 34.87
N THR A 123 -11.30 -18.72 34.20
CA THR A 123 -11.33 -18.76 32.74
C THR A 123 -12.78 -18.87 32.25
N ILE A 124 -13.31 -17.80 31.68
CA ILE A 124 -14.58 -17.78 30.95
C ILE A 124 -14.26 -18.20 29.51
N HIS A 125 -14.42 -19.49 29.25
CA HIS A 125 -13.88 -20.16 28.06
C HIS A 125 -15.00 -20.47 27.07
N ALA A 126 -14.79 -20.15 25.80
CA ALA A 126 -15.67 -20.51 24.70
C ALA A 126 -15.96 -22.02 24.64
N SER A 127 -17.05 -22.38 23.97
CA SER A 127 -17.42 -23.77 23.73
C SER A 127 -16.33 -24.49 22.92
N THR A 128 -16.03 -25.73 23.31
CA THR A 128 -15.10 -26.61 22.58
C THR A 128 -15.85 -27.85 22.09
N GLY A 129 -15.26 -28.64 21.19
CA GLY A 129 -15.83 -29.93 20.76
C GLY A 129 -16.03 -30.98 21.87
N SER A 130 -15.65 -30.69 23.12
CA SER A 130 -15.96 -31.52 24.29
C SER A 130 -17.24 -31.10 25.03
N GLN A 131 -17.92 -30.06 24.57
CA GLN A 131 -19.22 -29.61 25.05
C GLN A 131 -20.30 -30.02 24.05
N MET A 132 -21.41 -30.58 24.55
CA MET A 132 -22.46 -31.10 23.69
C MET A 132 -23.45 -30.01 23.29
N THR A 133 -23.94 -30.05 22.05
CA THR A 133 -24.96 -29.10 21.54
C THR A 133 -26.34 -29.37 22.13
N VAL A 134 -26.65 -30.63 22.44
CA VAL A 134 -27.88 -31.09 23.12
C VAL A 134 -27.52 -31.92 24.35
N ASP A 135 -28.49 -32.17 25.23
CA ASP A 135 -28.30 -33.06 26.38
C ASP A 135 -28.00 -34.51 25.92
N THR A 136 -27.03 -35.19 26.55
CA THR A 136 -26.56 -36.53 26.16
C THR A 136 -26.32 -37.45 27.37
N ILE A 137 -26.22 -38.76 27.11
CA ILE A 137 -26.00 -39.78 28.14
C ILE A 137 -24.51 -39.89 28.48
N ASN A 138 -24.02 -39.01 29.36
CA ASN A 138 -22.69 -39.13 29.97
C ASN A 138 -22.79 -38.90 31.49
N LYS A 139 -22.38 -39.89 32.28
CA LYS A 139 -22.69 -39.98 33.72
C LYS A 139 -21.67 -39.31 34.67
N LYS A 140 -20.56 -38.74 34.17
CA LYS A 140 -19.40 -38.40 35.04
C LYS A 140 -19.08 -36.92 35.24
N ASN A 141 -19.67 -35.98 34.49
CA ASN A 141 -19.41 -34.55 34.65
C ASN A 141 -20.59 -33.70 34.16
N ARG A 142 -20.50 -32.37 34.27
CA ARG A 142 -21.55 -31.42 33.83
C ARG A 142 -21.61 -31.21 32.31
N THR A 143 -20.63 -31.67 31.52
CA THR A 143 -20.57 -31.41 30.07
C THR A 143 -21.51 -32.30 29.24
N HIS A 144 -22.31 -33.14 29.90
CA HIS A 144 -23.39 -33.90 29.27
C HIS A 144 -24.62 -33.03 28.96
N ARG A 145 -24.73 -31.83 29.54
CA ARG A 145 -25.80 -30.86 29.25
C ARG A 145 -25.45 -29.98 28.05
N SER A 146 -26.47 -29.53 27.32
CA SER A 146 -26.35 -28.60 26.19
C SER A 146 -25.62 -27.31 26.56
N ILE A 147 -24.58 -26.96 25.81
CA ILE A 147 -23.85 -25.71 26.00
C ILE A 147 -24.67 -24.47 25.63
N PHE A 148 -25.59 -24.57 24.67
CA PHE A 148 -26.39 -23.42 24.21
C PHE A 148 -27.33 -22.88 25.31
N ASN A 149 -27.76 -23.74 26.24
CA ASN A 149 -28.66 -23.37 27.33
C ASN A 149 -27.97 -23.22 28.69
N ASN A 150 -26.66 -23.47 28.80
CA ASN A 150 -25.97 -23.58 30.09
C ASN A 150 -24.57 -22.95 30.08
N MET A 151 -24.26 -22.22 31.16
CA MET A 151 -22.86 -21.98 31.53
C MET A 151 -22.37 -23.16 32.38
N ILE A 152 -21.28 -23.82 31.99
CA ILE A 152 -20.87 -25.12 32.55
C ILE A 152 -19.54 -24.97 33.33
N PRO A 153 -19.54 -24.97 34.67
CA PRO A 153 -18.30 -24.88 35.45
C PRO A 153 -17.47 -26.17 35.34
N HIS A 154 -16.17 -26.00 35.12
CA HIS A 154 -15.21 -27.06 34.82
C HIS A 154 -13.83 -26.79 35.50
N SER A 155 -13.09 -27.85 35.83
CA SER A 155 -11.72 -27.73 36.30
C SER A 155 -10.79 -27.20 35.20
N THR A 156 -9.75 -26.45 35.58
CA THR A 156 -8.73 -25.94 34.66
C THR A 156 -7.35 -26.55 34.95
N GLY A 157 -6.61 -26.87 33.89
CA GLY A 157 -5.21 -27.29 34.00
C GLY A 157 -4.22 -26.12 34.07
N ALA A 158 -4.67 -24.89 33.78
CA ALA A 158 -3.78 -23.76 33.52
C ALA A 158 -2.82 -23.46 34.67
N ALA A 159 -3.27 -23.49 35.94
CA ALA A 159 -2.39 -23.28 37.10
C ALA A 159 -1.23 -24.29 37.17
N LYS A 160 -1.48 -25.57 36.86
CA LYS A 160 -0.43 -26.61 36.80
C LYS A 160 0.55 -26.39 35.64
N SER A 161 0.10 -25.78 34.54
CA SER A 161 0.95 -25.42 33.40
C SER A 161 1.78 -24.17 33.70
N ILE A 162 1.22 -23.16 34.37
CA ILE A 162 1.96 -21.96 34.80
C ILE A 162 3.15 -22.35 35.68
N PHE A 163 2.94 -23.18 36.71
CA PHE A 163 4.04 -23.65 37.58
C PHE A 163 5.20 -24.32 36.82
N LYS A 164 4.96 -24.96 35.67
CA LYS A 164 6.02 -25.58 34.86
C LYS A 164 6.83 -24.57 34.03
N VAL A 165 6.28 -23.38 33.79
CA VAL A 165 6.87 -22.34 32.91
C VAL A 165 7.40 -21.16 33.74
N LEU A 166 6.78 -20.89 34.88
CA LEU A 166 7.13 -19.86 35.87
C LEU A 166 7.16 -20.53 37.27
N PRO A 167 8.21 -21.31 37.61
CA PRO A 167 8.29 -22.05 38.88
C PRO A 167 8.24 -21.16 40.13
N GLU A 168 8.70 -19.92 40.01
CA GLU A 168 8.66 -18.88 41.04
C GLU A 168 7.24 -18.47 41.48
N LEU A 169 6.22 -18.81 40.67
CA LEU A 169 4.80 -18.64 41.00
C LEU A 169 4.18 -19.89 41.65
N GLY A 170 5.00 -20.86 42.05
CA GLY A 170 4.57 -22.07 42.75
C GLY A 170 3.80 -21.77 44.05
N GLY A 171 2.60 -22.36 44.18
CA GLY A 171 1.71 -22.13 45.32
C GLY A 171 0.96 -20.79 45.31
N LYS A 172 1.36 -19.83 44.47
CA LYS A 172 0.75 -18.49 44.37
C LYS A 172 -0.43 -18.42 43.39
N VAL A 173 -0.58 -19.39 42.47
CA VAL A 173 -1.52 -19.32 41.34
C VAL A 173 -2.63 -20.36 41.45
N TRP A 174 -3.87 -19.88 41.55
CA TRP A 174 -5.08 -20.68 41.67
C TRP A 174 -6.09 -20.31 40.59
N GLY A 175 -6.96 -21.24 40.18
CA GLY A 175 -8.01 -20.87 39.26
C GLY A 175 -9.05 -21.94 38.95
N THR A 176 -10.15 -21.48 38.36
CA THR A 176 -11.31 -22.27 37.93
C THR A 176 -11.66 -21.96 36.48
N SER A 177 -12.67 -22.63 35.90
CA SER A 177 -13.19 -22.23 34.60
C SER A 177 -14.69 -22.46 34.46
N VAL A 178 -15.31 -21.73 33.55
CA VAL A 178 -16.69 -21.89 33.10
C VAL A 178 -16.67 -21.98 31.58
N ARG A 179 -17.47 -22.88 31.00
CA ARG A 179 -17.72 -22.92 29.55
C ARG A 179 -18.97 -22.11 29.24
N VAL A 180 -18.90 -21.25 28.23
CA VAL A 180 -19.99 -20.38 27.78
C VAL A 180 -20.35 -20.65 26.31
N PRO A 181 -21.59 -20.35 25.86
CA PRO A 181 -22.03 -20.53 24.46
C PRO A 181 -21.44 -19.49 23.49
N CYS A 182 -20.11 -19.31 23.53
CA CYS A 182 -19.34 -18.52 22.57
C CYS A 182 -18.56 -19.47 21.65
N ILE A 183 -18.29 -19.03 20.41
CA ILE A 183 -17.72 -19.90 19.35
C ILE A 183 -16.20 -20.08 19.50
N ASN A 184 -15.47 -19.01 19.83
CA ASN A 184 -14.02 -19.01 19.81
C ASN A 184 -13.35 -18.15 20.91
N CYS A 185 -13.54 -16.83 20.92
CA CYS A 185 -12.85 -15.96 21.88
C CYS A 185 -13.26 -16.18 23.34
N SER A 186 -12.28 -16.01 24.23
CA SER A 186 -12.39 -16.28 25.66
C SER A 186 -11.83 -15.14 26.49
N LEU A 187 -12.19 -15.14 27.77
CA LEU A 187 -11.85 -14.11 28.73
C LEU A 187 -11.26 -14.76 29.99
N LEU A 188 -10.17 -14.20 30.50
CA LEU A 188 -9.68 -14.48 31.85
C LEU A 188 -10.06 -13.31 32.76
N ASP A 189 -10.80 -13.63 33.81
CA ASP A 189 -10.94 -12.78 35.00
C ASP A 189 -9.78 -13.14 35.93
N VAL A 190 -8.76 -12.28 36.05
CA VAL A 190 -7.55 -12.53 36.84
C VAL A 190 -7.50 -11.54 37.99
N ASN A 191 -7.52 -12.04 39.23
CA ASN A 191 -7.39 -11.24 40.44
C ASN A 191 -5.96 -11.47 40.94
N VAL A 192 -5.14 -10.42 40.95
CA VAL A 192 -3.71 -10.48 41.29
C VAL A 192 -3.41 -9.51 42.42
N THR A 193 -2.63 -9.97 43.39
CA THR A 193 -2.01 -9.13 44.42
C THR A 193 -0.50 -9.15 44.20
N VAL A 194 0.11 -7.97 44.22
CA VAL A 194 1.54 -7.74 44.02
C VAL A 194 2.19 -7.16 45.28
N ALA A 195 3.52 -7.24 45.39
CA ALA A 195 4.25 -6.76 46.56
C ALA A 195 4.25 -5.23 46.66
N ASP A 196 4.37 -4.55 45.52
CA ASP A 196 4.28 -3.08 45.43
C ASP A 196 2.83 -2.61 45.71
N LYS A 197 2.63 -1.93 46.84
CA LYS A 197 1.31 -1.46 47.28
C LYS A 197 0.91 -0.11 46.67
N GLU A 198 1.86 0.61 46.08
CA GLU A 198 1.64 1.90 45.42
C GLU A 198 1.46 1.77 43.90
N ALA A 199 1.74 0.59 43.33
CA ALA A 199 1.47 0.29 41.94
C ALA A 199 -0.02 0.54 41.57
N THR A 200 -0.26 0.98 40.34
CA THR A 200 -1.62 1.20 39.82
C THR A 200 -1.94 0.30 38.62
N LEU A 201 -3.22 0.17 38.28
CA LEU A 201 -3.65 -0.48 37.04
C LEU A 201 -3.05 0.17 35.78
N GLN A 202 -2.74 1.48 35.82
CA GLN A 202 -2.10 2.18 34.71
C GLN A 202 -0.62 1.79 34.59
N ASP A 203 0.10 1.55 35.69
CA ASP A 203 1.50 1.10 35.64
C ASP A 203 1.63 -0.29 34.99
N ILE A 204 0.64 -1.17 35.22
CA ILE A 204 0.55 -2.48 34.54
C ILE A 204 0.30 -2.29 33.03
N ALA A 205 -0.54 -1.33 32.64
CA ALA A 205 -0.80 -0.99 31.24
C ALA A 205 0.45 -0.39 30.54
N ASP A 206 1.18 0.44 31.26
CA ASP A 206 2.43 1.07 30.84
C ASP A 206 3.54 0.03 30.68
N ALA A 207 3.72 -0.88 31.65
CA ALA A 207 4.65 -2.01 31.54
C ALA A 207 4.31 -2.89 30.33
N MET A 208 3.03 -3.13 30.06
CA MET A 208 2.58 -3.87 28.88
C MET A 208 2.91 -3.17 27.56
N THR A 209 2.64 -1.87 27.46
CA THR A 209 2.85 -1.09 26.21
C THR A 209 4.32 -0.82 25.93
N LYS A 210 5.16 -0.72 26.96
CA LYS A 210 6.62 -0.53 26.85
C LYS A 210 7.40 -1.83 26.56
N HIS A 211 6.78 -3.00 26.70
CA HIS A 211 7.46 -4.28 26.45
C HIS A 211 7.75 -4.51 24.96
N GLU A 212 8.95 -5.03 24.62
CA GLU A 212 9.40 -5.33 23.23
C GLU A 212 8.51 -6.32 22.43
N LEU A 213 7.56 -6.97 23.09
CA LEU A 213 6.60 -7.92 22.51
C LEU A 213 5.18 -7.33 22.39
N PHE A 214 5.00 -6.03 22.64
CA PHE A 214 3.77 -5.32 22.33
C PHE A 214 3.47 -5.41 20.83
N GLY A 215 2.20 -5.62 20.47
CA GLY A 215 1.76 -5.94 19.11
C GLY A 215 2.07 -7.36 18.62
N LYS A 216 2.78 -8.20 19.40
CA LYS A 216 3.14 -9.59 19.04
C LYS A 216 2.61 -10.62 20.04
N VAL A 217 2.78 -10.33 21.33
CA VAL A 217 2.27 -11.12 22.46
C VAL A 217 1.20 -10.30 23.20
N TYR A 218 1.51 -9.04 23.48
CA TYR A 218 0.66 -8.15 24.26
C TYR A 218 -0.11 -7.16 23.38
N HIS A 219 -1.32 -6.79 23.80
CA HIS A 219 -2.10 -5.68 23.25
C HIS A 219 -2.97 -5.03 24.33
N LEU A 220 -3.37 -3.78 24.12
CA LEU A 220 -4.16 -3.00 25.06
C LEU A 220 -5.51 -2.63 24.44
N ASN A 221 -6.61 -3.06 25.04
CA ASN A 221 -7.95 -2.58 24.68
C ASN A 221 -8.37 -1.43 25.61
N ASN A 222 -8.82 -0.33 25.00
CA ASN A 222 -9.45 0.82 25.66
C ASN A 222 -10.78 1.23 24.98
N LYS A 223 -11.39 0.30 24.24
CA LYS A 223 -12.69 0.46 23.57
C LYS A 223 -13.72 -0.46 24.24
N MET A 224 -15.01 -0.12 24.11
CA MET A 224 -16.11 -0.93 24.66
C MET A 224 -16.41 -2.12 23.72
N LEU A 225 -15.48 -3.08 23.66
CA LEU A 225 -15.52 -4.24 22.76
C LEU A 225 -15.97 -5.49 23.49
N THR A 226 -16.36 -6.50 22.71
CA THR A 226 -16.92 -7.77 23.17
C THR A 226 -16.18 -8.96 22.55
N SER A 227 -16.49 -10.18 22.99
CA SER A 227 -15.77 -11.39 22.56
C SER A 227 -15.61 -11.55 21.04
N VAL A 228 -16.58 -11.14 20.22
CA VAL A 228 -16.50 -11.27 18.75
C VAL A 228 -15.46 -10.34 18.12
N ASP A 229 -15.25 -9.17 18.72
CA ASP A 229 -14.34 -8.13 18.23
C ASP A 229 -12.85 -8.53 18.39
N PHE A 230 -12.57 -9.57 19.19
CA PHE A 230 -11.24 -10.12 19.41
C PHE A 230 -10.94 -11.37 18.57
N MET A 231 -11.87 -11.81 17.70
CA MET A 231 -11.61 -12.93 16.79
C MET A 231 -10.54 -12.55 15.76
N THR A 232 -9.75 -13.53 15.34
CA THR A 232 -8.67 -13.35 14.35
C THR A 232 -7.55 -12.42 14.85
N THR A 233 -7.50 -12.11 16.16
CA THR A 233 -6.39 -11.36 16.76
C THR A 233 -5.13 -12.21 16.83
N VAL A 234 -3.97 -11.59 16.53
CA VAL A 234 -2.66 -12.29 16.53
C VAL A 234 -1.92 -12.19 17.87
N THR A 235 -2.45 -11.44 18.83
CA THR A 235 -1.90 -11.23 20.18
C THR A 235 -2.67 -12.04 21.21
N PRO A 236 -2.05 -13.02 21.89
CA PRO A 236 -2.69 -13.94 22.84
C PRO A 236 -3.01 -13.32 24.20
N THR A 237 -2.50 -12.12 24.50
CA THR A 237 -2.73 -11.45 25.79
C THR A 237 -3.19 -10.02 25.52
N ILE A 238 -4.50 -9.79 25.61
CA ILE A 238 -5.11 -8.47 25.38
C ILE A 238 -5.70 -7.97 26.70
N LEU A 239 -5.07 -6.97 27.33
CA LEU A 239 -5.58 -6.36 28.57
C LEU A 239 -6.70 -5.38 28.24
N ASP A 240 -7.88 -5.57 28.83
CA ASP A 240 -9.01 -4.66 28.72
C ASP A 240 -9.04 -3.70 29.90
N LEU A 241 -8.62 -2.45 29.69
CA LEU A 241 -8.55 -1.47 30.78
C LEU A 241 -9.92 -1.03 31.30
N LYS A 242 -10.96 -1.05 30.47
CA LYS A 242 -12.30 -0.59 30.86
C LYS A 242 -13.11 -1.66 31.57
N ALA A 243 -12.78 -2.93 31.36
CA ALA A 243 -13.32 -4.05 32.12
C ALA A 243 -12.46 -4.40 33.38
N SER A 244 -11.20 -4.00 33.41
CA SER A 244 -10.31 -4.18 34.57
C SER A 244 -10.60 -3.19 35.70
N LEU A 245 -10.27 -3.56 36.94
CA LEU A 245 -10.50 -2.74 38.14
C LEU A 245 -9.24 -2.70 39.02
N ASP A 246 -9.00 -1.53 39.60
CA ASP A 246 -8.22 -1.40 40.81
C ASP A 246 -9.08 -1.83 42.01
N MET A 247 -8.54 -2.67 42.90
CA MET A 247 -9.24 -3.19 44.09
C MET A 247 -8.63 -2.71 45.40
N GLY A 248 -7.73 -1.73 45.36
CA GLY A 248 -6.98 -1.23 46.50
C GLY A 248 -5.49 -1.60 46.46
N PRO A 249 -4.71 -1.22 47.50
CA PRO A 249 -3.25 -1.23 47.47
C PRO A 249 -2.64 -2.54 46.97
N GLY A 250 -1.93 -2.47 45.84
CA GLY A 250 -1.29 -3.60 45.17
C GLY A 250 -2.23 -4.74 44.76
N SER A 251 -3.53 -4.50 44.56
CA SER A 251 -4.53 -5.53 44.24
C SER A 251 -5.39 -5.15 43.04
N PHE A 252 -5.37 -5.96 41.97
CA PHE A 252 -6.03 -5.65 40.71
C PHE A 252 -6.87 -6.80 40.18
N LYS A 253 -7.98 -6.45 39.51
CA LYS A 253 -8.75 -7.35 38.66
C LYS A 253 -8.41 -7.04 37.21
N LEU A 254 -7.68 -7.92 36.55
CA LEU A 254 -7.27 -7.81 35.16
C LEU A 254 -8.19 -8.67 34.29
N MET A 255 -8.83 -8.05 33.31
CA MET A 255 -9.66 -8.71 32.32
C MET A 255 -8.86 -8.91 31.04
N LEU A 256 -8.57 -10.17 30.68
CA LEU A 256 -7.69 -10.50 29.56
C LEU A 256 -8.44 -11.27 28.46
N TRP A 257 -8.62 -10.64 27.31
CA TRP A 257 -9.18 -11.29 26.12
C TRP A 257 -8.11 -12.10 25.38
N TYR A 258 -8.54 -13.21 24.79
CA TYR A 258 -7.70 -14.01 23.89
C TYR A 258 -8.55 -14.84 22.91
N ASP A 259 -8.05 -14.94 21.68
CA ASP A 259 -8.57 -15.86 20.67
C ASP A 259 -7.99 -17.28 20.90
N ASN A 260 -8.85 -18.29 21.07
CA ASN A 260 -8.44 -19.66 21.39
C ASN A 260 -7.66 -20.37 20.27
N GLU A 261 -7.74 -19.87 19.03
CA GLU A 261 -7.25 -20.60 17.85
C GLU A 261 -6.32 -19.76 17.00
N TRP A 262 -6.72 -18.55 16.63
CA TRP A 262 -5.96 -17.68 15.73
C TRP A 262 -4.73 -17.10 16.44
N SER A 263 -4.91 -16.53 17.64
CA SER A 263 -3.79 -15.99 18.42
C SER A 263 -2.82 -17.08 18.85
N TYR A 264 -3.35 -18.26 19.21
CA TYR A 264 -2.58 -19.46 19.54
C TYR A 264 -1.73 -19.93 18.36
N SER A 265 -2.32 -20.03 17.18
CA SER A 265 -1.63 -20.44 15.95
C SER A 265 -0.53 -19.44 15.58
N ALA A 266 -0.79 -18.14 15.72
CA ALA A 266 0.19 -17.09 15.49
C ALA A 266 1.39 -17.18 16.47
N GLN A 267 1.19 -17.63 17.71
CA GLN A 267 2.32 -17.93 18.61
C GLN A 267 3.11 -19.16 18.17
N CYS A 268 2.43 -20.23 17.73
CA CYS A 268 3.11 -21.42 17.23
C CYS A 268 4.01 -21.08 16.03
N LEU A 269 3.54 -20.23 15.11
CA LEU A 269 4.35 -19.71 13.99
C LEU A 269 5.55 -18.88 14.43
N ARG A 270 5.38 -18.01 15.44
CA ARG A 270 6.48 -17.21 16.01
C ARG A 270 7.53 -18.07 16.69
N VAL A 271 7.12 -19.07 17.47
CA VAL A 271 8.03 -20.03 18.12
C VAL A 271 8.79 -20.85 17.08
N MET A 272 8.11 -21.42 16.09
CA MET A 272 8.74 -22.16 14.99
C MET A 272 9.73 -21.28 14.20
N SER A 273 9.37 -20.03 13.91
CA SER A 273 10.26 -19.05 13.27
C SER A 273 11.50 -18.72 14.12
N HIS A 274 11.34 -18.63 15.44
CA HIS A 274 12.47 -18.45 16.37
C HIS A 274 13.37 -19.70 16.37
N MET A 275 12.79 -20.89 16.53
CA MET A 275 13.52 -22.16 16.52
C MET A 275 14.29 -22.36 15.21
N PHE A 276 13.70 -22.04 14.06
CA PHE A 276 14.41 -22.07 12.78
C PHE A 276 15.63 -21.13 12.77
N LYS A 277 15.50 -19.89 13.25
CA LYS A 277 16.63 -18.92 13.32
C LYS A 277 17.73 -19.43 14.25
N THR A 278 17.38 -19.88 15.44
CA THR A 278 18.32 -20.39 16.46
C THR A 278 19.03 -21.65 15.97
N ASN A 279 18.30 -22.61 15.40
CA ASN A 279 18.87 -23.84 14.84
C ASN A 279 19.74 -23.56 13.60
N ALA A 280 19.36 -22.61 12.74
CA ALA A 280 20.18 -22.20 11.60
C ALA A 280 21.49 -21.50 12.04
N ALA A 281 21.44 -20.68 13.09
CA ALA A 281 22.62 -20.06 13.69
C ALA A 281 23.57 -21.11 14.30
N ALA A 282 23.04 -22.04 15.10
CA ALA A 282 23.82 -23.16 15.65
C ALA A 282 24.45 -24.03 14.54
N LYS A 283 23.69 -24.33 13.47
CA LYS A 283 24.18 -25.12 12.33
C LYS A 283 25.27 -24.39 11.52
N ARG A 284 25.20 -23.06 11.39
CA ARG A 284 26.28 -22.24 10.81
C ARG A 284 27.54 -22.27 11.66
N ALA A 285 27.41 -22.11 12.98
CA ALA A 285 28.54 -22.17 13.91
C ALA A 285 29.24 -23.55 13.91
N LEU A 286 28.48 -24.64 13.73
CA LEU A 286 29.00 -26.01 13.69
C LEU A 286 29.64 -26.44 12.36
N THR A 287 29.31 -25.82 11.23
CA THR A 287 29.67 -26.38 9.90
C THR A 287 30.52 -25.48 9.01
N GLY A 288 30.68 -24.19 9.32
CA GLY A 288 31.63 -23.28 8.66
C GLY A 288 31.42 -23.04 7.15
N ARG A 289 30.39 -23.64 6.54
CA ARG A 289 30.14 -23.58 5.09
C ARG A 289 28.84 -22.85 4.78
N VAL A 290 28.94 -21.85 3.92
CA VAL A 290 27.80 -21.25 3.22
C VAL A 290 27.33 -22.25 2.16
N SER A 291 26.08 -22.72 2.23
CA SER A 291 25.51 -23.60 1.21
C SER A 291 25.29 -22.85 -0.11
N PRO A 292 25.57 -23.45 -1.29
CA PRO A 292 25.36 -22.79 -2.57
C PRO A 292 23.90 -22.45 -2.84
N ARG A 293 23.65 -21.40 -3.64
CA ARG A 293 22.33 -21.18 -4.27
C ARG A 293 22.00 -22.39 -5.17
N MET A 294 20.86 -23.04 -4.95
CA MET A 294 20.24 -23.91 -5.94
C MET A 294 19.25 -23.11 -6.79
N SER A 295 19.14 -23.48 -8.06
CA SER A 295 18.31 -22.84 -9.09
C SER A 295 16.80 -22.99 -8.82
N PRO A 296 15.95 -22.06 -9.30
CA PRO A 296 14.50 -22.23 -9.24
C PRO A 296 14.06 -23.35 -10.19
N ALA A 297 13.22 -24.27 -9.70
CA ALA A 297 12.52 -25.21 -10.57
C ALA A 297 11.40 -24.47 -11.34
N SER A 298 11.35 -24.67 -12.65
CA SER A 298 10.48 -23.93 -13.55
C SER A 298 9.13 -24.61 -13.78
N SER A 299 8.05 -23.85 -13.69
CA SER A 299 6.80 -24.13 -14.40
C SER A 299 6.18 -22.81 -14.92
N TYR A 300 6.93 -22.11 -15.76
CA TYR A 300 6.40 -20.98 -16.54
C TYR A 300 5.98 -21.46 -17.92
N VAL A 301 4.84 -20.96 -18.39
CA VAL A 301 4.37 -21.11 -19.77
C VAL A 301 5.43 -20.54 -20.72
N ASN A 302 5.69 -21.25 -21.81
CA ASN A 302 6.73 -20.91 -22.79
C ASN A 302 6.37 -19.62 -23.58
N LEU A 303 6.75 -18.46 -23.06
CA LEU A 303 6.65 -17.15 -23.72
C LEU A 303 7.86 -16.86 -24.65
N ALA A 304 8.23 -17.82 -25.50
CA ALA A 304 9.25 -17.67 -26.54
C ALA A 304 8.78 -16.79 -27.71
N ALA A 305 8.43 -15.53 -27.43
CA ALA A 305 8.22 -14.46 -28.41
C ALA A 305 8.36 -13.03 -27.83
N TYR A 306 8.40 -12.85 -26.50
CA TYR A 306 8.48 -11.51 -25.91
C TYR A 306 9.94 -11.07 -25.76
N LYS A 307 10.43 -10.25 -26.70
CA LYS A 307 11.62 -9.42 -26.44
C LYS A 307 11.33 -8.56 -25.21
N GLN A 308 12.30 -8.43 -24.31
CA GLN A 308 12.19 -7.40 -23.27
C GLN A 308 11.91 -6.04 -23.94
N PRO A 309 11.08 -5.17 -23.34
CA PRO A 309 11.05 -3.77 -23.75
C PRO A 309 12.49 -3.28 -23.77
N ARG A 310 12.93 -2.71 -24.90
CA ARG A 310 14.23 -2.05 -24.95
C ARG A 310 14.25 -1.04 -23.81
N ALA A 311 15.36 -0.97 -23.07
CA ALA A 311 15.56 0.15 -22.15
C ALA A 311 15.33 1.41 -22.99
N CYS A 312 14.38 2.26 -22.59
CA CYS A 312 13.90 3.31 -23.47
C CYS A 312 15.07 4.24 -23.86
N ASP A 313 15.45 4.21 -25.13
CA ASP A 313 16.54 4.98 -25.73
C ASP A 313 16.20 6.50 -25.83
N LEU A 314 15.28 6.97 -24.97
CA LEU A 314 14.81 8.35 -24.82
C LEU A 314 14.99 8.83 -23.38
N GLN A 315 16.16 8.54 -22.77
CA GLN A 315 16.62 9.36 -21.65
C GLN A 315 17.25 10.62 -22.26
N PRO A 316 16.68 11.82 -22.07
CA PRO A 316 17.26 13.03 -22.64
C PRO A 316 18.63 13.29 -21.99
N GLU A 317 19.64 13.64 -22.80
CA GLU A 317 21.06 13.50 -22.41
C GLU A 317 21.63 14.68 -21.62
N LEU A 318 20.95 15.83 -21.58
CA LEU A 318 21.47 17.06 -20.98
C LEU A 318 20.46 17.71 -20.01
N SER A 319 20.57 17.34 -18.73
CA SER A 319 19.84 18.03 -17.65
C SER A 319 20.46 19.40 -17.37
N LEU A 320 19.72 20.30 -16.70
CA LEU A 320 20.26 21.51 -16.08
C LEU A 320 21.48 21.26 -15.17
N ARG A 321 21.70 20.02 -14.70
CA ARG A 321 22.95 19.62 -14.02
C ARG A 321 24.21 19.75 -14.89
N GLU A 322 24.06 19.61 -16.21
CA GLU A 322 25.13 19.57 -17.21
C GLU A 322 25.13 20.82 -18.09
N VAL A 323 23.96 21.46 -18.26
CA VAL A 323 23.83 22.72 -19.02
C VAL A 323 24.28 23.92 -18.18
N SER A 324 25.48 24.42 -18.48
CA SER A 324 25.94 25.72 -17.97
C SER A 324 25.15 26.88 -18.59
N VAL A 325 24.58 27.74 -17.75
CA VAL A 325 23.83 28.96 -18.12
C VAL A 325 24.47 30.27 -17.61
N GLY A 326 25.59 30.21 -16.90
CA GLY A 326 26.31 31.40 -16.45
C GLY A 326 26.72 32.31 -17.61
N GLY A 327 26.51 33.63 -17.45
CA GLY A 327 26.74 34.64 -18.49
C GLY A 327 25.83 34.53 -19.73
N LYS A 328 24.79 33.68 -19.72
CA LYS A 328 23.89 33.50 -20.87
C LYS A 328 22.60 34.30 -20.74
N ASN A 329 21.99 34.60 -21.89
CA ASN A 329 20.61 35.04 -22.01
C ASN A 329 19.73 33.79 -22.11
N VAL A 330 19.09 33.39 -21.02
CA VAL A 330 18.33 32.14 -20.94
C VAL A 330 16.86 32.36 -21.31
N VAL A 331 16.30 31.45 -22.09
CA VAL A 331 14.86 31.34 -22.36
C VAL A 331 14.38 30.04 -21.74
N ALA A 332 13.47 30.11 -20.78
CA ALA A 332 13.08 28.95 -19.97
C ALA A 332 11.57 28.67 -20.07
N ARG A 333 11.22 27.49 -20.57
CA ARG A 333 9.84 27.09 -20.86
C ARG A 333 9.22 26.30 -19.70
N PHE A 334 8.19 26.84 -19.06
CA PHE A 334 7.51 26.24 -17.90
C PHE A 334 6.01 26.01 -18.09
N ASP A 335 5.43 25.09 -17.30
CA ASP A 335 3.99 24.81 -17.27
C ASP A 335 3.23 25.60 -16.20
N PHE A 336 3.14 26.93 -16.30
CA PHE A 336 2.36 27.73 -15.34
C PHE A 336 0.84 27.74 -15.59
N ASN A 337 0.28 26.69 -16.22
CA ASN A 337 -1.16 26.58 -16.43
C ASN A 337 -1.87 26.09 -15.14
N VAL A 338 -1.93 26.97 -14.14
CA VAL A 338 -2.54 26.76 -12.80
C VAL A 338 -4.07 26.84 -12.82
N PRO A 339 -4.78 26.24 -11.84
CA PRO A 339 -6.22 26.47 -11.65
C PRO A 339 -6.49 27.89 -11.14
N VAL A 340 -7.48 28.56 -11.75
CA VAL A 340 -7.91 29.92 -11.42
C VAL A 340 -9.43 29.94 -11.31
N ASP A 341 -9.96 30.49 -10.21
CA ASP A 341 -11.38 30.81 -10.07
C ASP A 341 -11.57 32.32 -9.91
N ASN A 342 -12.48 32.89 -10.70
CA ASN A 342 -12.81 34.32 -10.68
C ASN A 342 -11.60 35.30 -10.70
N GLY A 343 -10.49 34.89 -11.34
CA GLY A 343 -9.24 35.66 -11.42
C GLY A 343 -8.26 35.44 -10.25
N THR A 344 -8.62 34.64 -9.25
CA THR A 344 -7.76 34.24 -8.13
C THR A 344 -7.12 32.88 -8.42
N VAL A 345 -5.81 32.75 -8.20
CA VAL A 345 -5.11 31.46 -8.31
C VAL A 345 -5.51 30.60 -7.12
N MET A 346 -6.07 29.43 -7.39
CA MET A 346 -6.55 28.51 -6.35
C MET A 346 -5.43 27.63 -5.79
N ASP A 347 -4.43 27.34 -6.62
CA ASP A 347 -3.25 26.54 -6.27
C ASP A 347 -2.08 26.93 -7.19
N ASP A 348 -0.92 27.24 -6.61
CA ASP A 348 0.30 27.65 -7.31
C ASP A 348 1.33 26.51 -7.48
N PHE A 349 0.96 25.25 -7.22
CA PHE A 349 1.86 24.08 -7.24
C PHE A 349 2.76 24.00 -8.49
N ARG A 350 2.24 24.34 -9.68
CA ARG A 350 3.01 24.29 -10.93
C ARG A 350 4.08 25.37 -11.02
N VAL A 351 3.86 26.52 -10.37
CA VAL A 351 4.87 27.58 -10.25
C VAL A 351 5.93 27.15 -9.25
N ARG A 352 5.52 26.56 -8.11
CA ARG A 352 6.44 26.00 -7.11
C ARG A 352 7.33 24.89 -7.69
N ALA A 353 6.77 24.00 -8.49
CA ALA A 353 7.49 22.90 -9.14
C ALA A 353 8.63 23.37 -10.08
N ALA A 354 8.56 24.59 -10.61
CA ALA A 354 9.60 25.18 -11.45
C ALA A 354 10.72 25.89 -10.66
N LEU A 355 10.50 26.24 -9.39
CA LEU A 355 11.46 26.99 -8.57
C LEU A 355 12.83 26.31 -8.46
N PRO A 356 12.96 24.97 -8.33
CA PRO A 356 14.27 24.32 -8.30
C PRO A 356 15.11 24.64 -9.55
N SER A 357 14.51 24.54 -10.73
CA SER A 357 15.16 24.86 -12.01
C SER A 357 15.48 26.35 -12.15
N ILE A 358 14.55 27.24 -11.78
CA ILE A 358 14.77 28.70 -11.85
C ILE A 358 15.90 29.13 -10.90
N ASN A 359 15.86 28.66 -9.65
CA ASN A 359 16.88 28.99 -8.65
C ASN A 359 18.25 28.41 -9.01
N HIS A 360 18.30 27.20 -9.58
CA HIS A 360 19.55 26.63 -10.06
C HIS A 360 20.13 27.41 -11.23
N MET A 361 19.31 27.83 -12.20
CA MET A 361 19.77 28.71 -13.28
C MET A 361 20.27 30.04 -12.74
N LEU A 362 19.55 30.69 -11.81
CA LEU A 362 19.96 31.94 -11.18
C LEU A 362 21.29 31.81 -10.42
N ALA A 363 21.52 30.71 -9.72
CA ALA A 363 22.75 30.46 -8.96
C ALA A 363 24.01 30.37 -9.83
N GLN A 364 23.88 30.18 -11.15
CA GLN A 364 25.00 30.19 -12.09
C GLN A 364 25.36 31.61 -12.60
N ASN A 365 24.67 32.66 -12.15
CA ASN A 365 24.81 34.05 -12.63
C ASN A 365 24.62 34.21 -14.16
N PRO A 366 23.43 33.88 -14.70
CA PRO A 366 23.08 34.22 -16.07
C PRO A 366 22.93 35.74 -16.21
N ASN A 367 22.96 36.25 -17.43
CA ASN A 367 22.60 37.66 -17.66
C ASN A 367 21.11 37.84 -17.38
N ARG A 368 20.28 37.01 -18.00
CA ARG A 368 18.83 37.04 -17.77
C ARG A 368 18.16 35.69 -17.97
N ILE A 369 16.94 35.56 -17.46
CA ILE A 369 16.03 34.44 -17.70
C ILE A 369 14.68 34.98 -18.17
N VAL A 370 14.28 34.62 -19.39
CA VAL A 370 12.94 34.89 -19.93
C VAL A 370 12.07 33.66 -19.68
N LEU A 371 11.14 33.78 -18.72
CA LEU A 371 10.15 32.76 -18.38
C LEU A 371 9.05 32.74 -19.46
N VAL A 372 8.90 31.61 -20.15
CA VAL A 372 7.91 31.40 -21.20
C VAL A 372 6.88 30.39 -20.71
N CYS A 373 5.68 30.84 -20.36
CA CYS A 373 4.59 29.97 -19.92
C CYS A 373 3.39 30.02 -20.88
N HIS A 374 2.31 29.31 -20.55
CA HIS A 374 1.05 29.38 -21.27
C HIS A 374 -0.09 29.30 -20.27
N PHE A 375 -1.24 29.87 -20.63
CA PHE A 375 -2.45 29.76 -19.84
C PHE A 375 -3.67 29.54 -20.75
N GLY A 376 -4.55 28.61 -20.36
CA GLY A 376 -5.76 28.27 -21.11
C GLY A 376 -5.53 27.74 -22.53
N ARG A 377 -6.56 27.92 -23.37
CA ARG A 377 -6.57 27.55 -24.80
C ARG A 377 -7.08 28.70 -25.67
N PRO A 378 -6.38 29.86 -25.68
CA PRO A 378 -6.79 31.02 -26.46
C PRO A 378 -6.76 30.74 -27.96
N LYS A 379 -7.60 31.45 -28.73
CA LYS A 379 -7.63 31.42 -30.20
C LYS A 379 -7.09 32.75 -30.77
N GLY A 380 -5.85 33.08 -30.42
CA GLY A 380 -5.26 34.42 -30.59
C GLY A 380 -5.24 35.22 -29.28
N ALA A 381 -4.77 36.45 -29.30
CA ALA A 381 -4.64 37.27 -28.09
C ALA A 381 -5.99 37.52 -27.39
N ASP A 382 -6.13 37.06 -26.15
CA ASP A 382 -7.32 37.22 -25.31
C ASP A 382 -6.89 37.60 -23.89
N LYS A 383 -7.34 38.77 -23.41
CA LYS A 383 -7.03 39.26 -22.05
C LYS A 383 -7.45 38.28 -20.95
N LYS A 384 -8.46 37.44 -21.15
CA LYS A 384 -8.86 36.40 -20.19
C LYS A 384 -7.83 35.29 -20.03
N CYS A 385 -6.93 35.16 -21.01
CA CYS A 385 -5.85 34.17 -21.03
C CYS A 385 -4.45 34.81 -20.90
N THR A 386 -4.34 36.07 -20.44
CA THR A 386 -3.02 36.66 -20.10
C THR A 386 -2.33 35.83 -19.01
N VAL A 387 -0.99 35.87 -18.94
CA VAL A 387 -0.22 35.32 -17.82
C VAL A 387 0.24 36.39 -16.82
N GLU A 388 -0.10 37.67 -17.03
CA GLU A 388 0.29 38.79 -16.15
C GLU A 388 -0.15 38.60 -14.69
N PHE A 389 -1.28 37.92 -14.46
CA PHE A 389 -1.79 37.62 -13.11
C PHE A 389 -0.84 36.75 -12.27
N LEU A 390 0.10 36.03 -12.90
CA LEU A 390 1.11 35.24 -12.19
C LEU A 390 2.25 36.10 -11.65
N LEU A 391 2.42 37.33 -12.12
CA LEU A 391 3.55 38.19 -11.79
C LEU A 391 3.72 38.42 -10.28
N PRO A 392 2.67 38.70 -9.47
CA PRO A 392 2.83 38.86 -8.02
C PRO A 392 3.27 37.56 -7.32
N ILE A 393 2.77 36.41 -7.80
CA ILE A 393 3.08 35.09 -7.25
C ILE A 393 4.55 34.74 -7.54
N ILE A 394 4.99 34.90 -8.79
CA ILE A 394 6.37 34.61 -9.20
C ILE A 394 7.36 35.55 -8.48
N LYS A 395 7.06 36.85 -8.35
CA LYS A 395 7.88 37.80 -7.57
C LYS A 395 8.01 37.36 -6.11
N SER A 396 6.89 36.99 -5.48
CA SER A 396 6.86 36.53 -4.09
C SER A 396 7.68 35.25 -3.89
N LEU A 397 7.48 34.24 -4.74
CA LEU A 397 8.16 32.94 -4.64
C LEU A 397 9.66 33.00 -4.96
N LEU A 398 10.10 33.90 -5.85
CA LEU A 398 11.52 34.10 -6.18
C LEU A 398 12.21 35.13 -5.28
N GLY A 399 11.47 35.86 -4.42
CA GLY A 399 12.00 36.92 -3.57
C GLY A 399 12.68 38.07 -4.33
N ARG A 400 12.29 38.32 -5.59
CA ARG A 400 12.99 39.24 -6.49
C ARG A 400 12.06 39.90 -7.50
N GLU A 401 12.54 40.99 -8.09
CA GLU A 401 11.83 41.66 -9.17
C GLU A 401 11.77 40.79 -10.45
N VAL A 402 10.61 40.89 -11.11
CA VAL A 402 10.28 40.21 -12.37
C VAL A 402 9.57 41.22 -13.26
N THR A 403 10.04 41.38 -14.50
CA THR A 403 9.48 42.34 -15.45
C THR A 403 8.60 41.63 -16.48
N PHE A 404 7.36 42.10 -16.66
CA PHE A 404 6.44 41.53 -17.63
C PHE A 404 6.71 42.06 -19.05
N LEU A 405 6.59 41.19 -20.06
CA LEU A 405 6.82 41.49 -21.48
C LEU A 405 5.50 41.30 -22.27
N PRO A 406 4.67 42.36 -22.41
CA PRO A 406 3.29 42.24 -22.89
C PRO A 406 3.16 41.98 -24.41
N ASP A 407 4.15 42.37 -25.22
CA ASP A 407 4.11 42.14 -26.69
C ASP A 407 4.45 40.68 -27.09
N GLY A 408 4.69 39.77 -26.14
CA GLY A 408 4.98 38.35 -26.40
C GLY A 408 6.24 38.13 -27.25
N VAL A 409 6.25 37.14 -28.13
CA VAL A 409 7.33 36.91 -29.11
C VAL A 409 7.18 37.91 -30.27
N SER A 410 7.83 39.07 -30.15
CA SER A 410 7.77 40.14 -31.15
C SER A 410 9.10 40.84 -31.36
N SER A 411 9.25 41.59 -32.46
CA SER A 411 10.42 42.45 -32.67
C SER A 411 10.61 43.47 -31.54
N LYS A 412 9.53 44.11 -31.05
CA LYS A 412 9.61 45.05 -29.93
C LYS A 412 10.22 44.42 -28.68
N THR A 413 9.84 43.18 -28.38
CA THR A 413 10.37 42.43 -27.23
C THR A 413 11.86 42.15 -27.39
N ILE A 414 12.30 41.82 -28.61
CA ILE A 414 13.71 41.63 -28.93
C ILE A 414 14.50 42.94 -28.80
N ASP A 415 13.97 44.04 -29.32
CA ASP A 415 14.63 45.34 -29.28
C ASP A 415 14.72 45.86 -27.83
N PHE A 416 13.65 45.74 -27.03
CA PHE A 416 13.66 45.99 -25.58
C PHE A 416 14.72 45.16 -24.83
N LEU A 417 14.86 43.87 -25.16
CA LEU A 417 15.87 43.01 -24.53
C LEU A 417 17.30 43.39 -24.95
N LYS A 418 17.51 43.89 -26.18
CA LYS A 418 18.83 44.41 -26.61
C LYS A 418 19.20 45.69 -25.86
N ASP A 419 18.27 46.64 -25.75
CA ASP A 419 18.46 47.88 -24.99
C ASP A 419 18.79 47.63 -23.50
N ARG A 420 18.46 46.43 -23.01
CA ARG A 420 18.74 45.94 -21.67
C ARG A 420 20.06 45.16 -21.51
N GLU A 421 20.79 44.82 -22.58
CA GLU A 421 21.97 43.92 -22.50
C GLU A 421 22.99 44.31 -21.43
N ALA A 422 23.47 45.56 -21.45
CA ALA A 422 24.46 46.04 -20.48
C ALA A 422 23.93 46.19 -19.04
N ALA A 423 22.60 46.28 -18.87
CA ALA A 423 21.96 46.35 -17.55
C ALA A 423 21.61 44.96 -16.99
N ASP A 424 21.56 43.96 -17.86
CA ASP A 424 21.25 42.58 -17.51
C ASP A 424 22.52 41.73 -17.30
N GLU A 425 23.67 42.12 -17.87
CA GLU A 425 24.93 41.36 -17.76
C GLU A 425 25.28 40.95 -16.31
N GLY A 426 25.39 39.63 -16.07
CA GLY A 426 25.63 39.03 -14.75
C GLY A 426 24.56 39.26 -13.67
N SER A 427 23.47 39.98 -13.96
CA SER A 427 22.45 40.38 -12.98
C SER A 427 21.43 39.30 -12.62
N GLY A 428 21.31 38.26 -13.45
CA GLY A 428 20.22 37.29 -13.41
C GLY A 428 18.83 37.91 -13.58
N ALA A 429 18.67 38.99 -14.36
CA ALA A 429 17.37 39.65 -14.57
C ALA A 429 16.29 38.63 -14.99
N VAL A 430 15.08 38.70 -14.41
CA VAL A 430 14.00 37.74 -14.73
C VAL A 430 12.85 38.46 -15.40
N TYR A 431 12.41 37.91 -16.54
CA TYR A 431 11.33 38.43 -17.35
C TYR A 431 10.21 37.40 -17.45
N LEU A 432 8.95 37.84 -17.43
CA LEU A 432 7.79 36.99 -17.72
C LEU A 432 7.25 37.35 -19.10
N LEU A 433 7.32 36.42 -20.06
CA LEU A 433 6.76 36.60 -21.38
C LEU A 433 5.24 36.39 -21.36
N GLU A 434 4.48 37.25 -22.05
CA GLU A 434 3.05 37.01 -22.29
C GLU A 434 2.80 35.65 -23.00
N ASN A 435 1.61 35.09 -22.77
CA ASN A 435 1.17 33.77 -23.15
C ASN A 435 1.55 33.38 -24.59
N ILE A 436 2.48 32.43 -24.71
CA ILE A 436 2.99 31.98 -26.01
C ILE A 436 1.88 31.46 -26.96
N ARG A 437 0.74 30.99 -26.42
CA ARG A 437 -0.41 30.53 -27.23
C ARG A 437 -1.21 31.66 -27.89
N PHE A 438 -0.92 32.93 -27.61
CA PHE A 438 -1.44 34.04 -28.41
C PHE A 438 -0.88 34.04 -29.83
N HIS A 439 0.31 33.46 -30.04
CA HIS A 439 0.88 33.28 -31.36
C HIS A 439 0.41 31.94 -31.96
N GLU A 440 -0.33 31.98 -33.07
CA GLU A 440 -0.86 30.77 -33.73
C GLU A 440 0.26 29.76 -34.09
N GLY A 441 1.45 30.25 -34.45
CA GLY A 441 2.62 29.45 -34.78
C GLY A 441 3.23 28.65 -33.62
N GLU A 442 2.84 28.87 -32.36
CA GLU A 442 3.17 27.99 -31.24
C GLU A 442 2.52 26.62 -31.41
N THR A 443 1.24 26.59 -31.80
CA THR A 443 0.46 25.34 -31.95
C THR A 443 0.53 24.79 -33.38
N LYS A 444 0.65 25.67 -34.38
CA LYS A 444 0.89 25.33 -35.79
C LYS A 444 2.37 25.48 -36.14
N TYR A 445 3.24 24.83 -35.36
CA TYR A 445 4.68 24.97 -35.47
C TYR A 445 5.21 24.61 -36.87
N LYS A 446 6.08 25.48 -37.38
CA LYS A 446 6.91 25.26 -38.58
C LYS A 446 8.31 25.78 -38.29
N ALA A 447 9.30 24.90 -38.42
CA ALA A 447 10.72 25.25 -38.28
C ALA A 447 11.10 26.37 -39.27
N GLY A 448 11.95 27.29 -38.84
CA GLY A 448 12.39 28.44 -39.68
C GLY A 448 11.32 29.48 -39.98
N SER A 449 10.13 29.39 -39.37
CA SER A 449 9.11 30.44 -39.46
C SER A 449 9.58 31.73 -38.77
N LYS A 450 9.00 32.88 -39.16
CA LYS A 450 9.30 34.19 -38.53
C LYS A 450 9.16 34.15 -37.00
N LEU A 451 8.17 33.42 -36.47
CA LEU A 451 7.98 33.25 -35.04
C LEU A 451 9.10 32.42 -34.40
N SER A 452 9.50 31.31 -35.03
CA SER A 452 10.65 30.48 -34.59
C SER A 452 11.94 31.30 -34.54
N THR A 453 12.23 32.09 -35.58
CA THR A 453 13.42 32.96 -35.62
C THR A 453 13.39 34.01 -34.49
N LEU A 454 12.24 34.64 -34.23
CA LEU A 454 12.08 35.58 -33.13
C LEU A 454 12.21 34.89 -31.76
N TYR A 455 11.64 33.69 -31.59
CA TYR A 455 11.74 32.92 -30.35
C TYR A 455 13.20 32.56 -30.03
N LYS A 456 13.95 32.03 -31.01
CA LYS A 456 15.40 31.78 -30.86
C LYS A 456 16.16 33.05 -30.46
N SER A 457 15.76 34.21 -30.98
CA SER A 457 16.42 35.49 -30.73
C SER A 457 16.21 36.04 -29.32
N LEU A 458 15.29 35.48 -28.51
CA LEU A 458 15.07 35.90 -27.11
C LEU A 458 16.27 35.60 -26.20
N GLY A 459 17.15 34.67 -26.59
CA GLY A 459 18.32 34.31 -25.80
C GLY A 459 19.19 33.23 -26.45
N ASN A 460 20.41 33.06 -25.93
CA ASN A 460 21.43 32.14 -26.46
C ASN A 460 21.53 30.81 -25.70
N SER A 461 20.61 30.55 -24.76
CA SER A 461 20.41 29.26 -24.09
C SER A 461 18.93 29.01 -23.92
N HIS A 462 18.42 27.86 -24.36
CA HIS A 462 16.99 27.53 -24.24
C HIS A 462 16.84 26.30 -23.36
N VAL A 463 15.98 26.37 -22.34
CA VAL A 463 15.76 25.28 -21.38
C VAL A 463 14.27 24.96 -21.33
N ALA A 464 13.91 23.67 -21.43
CA ALA A 464 12.54 23.22 -21.28
C ALA A 464 12.32 22.52 -19.93
N ASP A 465 11.34 22.99 -19.17
CA ASP A 465 10.94 22.35 -17.90
C ASP A 465 9.41 22.35 -17.76
N CYS A 466 8.78 21.79 -18.79
CA CYS A 466 7.34 21.83 -19.03
C CYS A 466 6.84 20.41 -19.38
N PHE A 467 7.02 19.45 -18.46
CA PHE A 467 6.69 18.05 -18.73
C PHE A 467 5.24 17.88 -19.20
N GLY A 468 4.27 18.59 -18.61
CA GLY A 468 2.87 18.63 -19.06
C GLY A 468 2.64 18.99 -20.54
N CYS A 469 3.64 19.51 -21.27
CA CYS A 469 3.56 19.82 -22.70
C CYS A 469 4.49 18.99 -23.61
N VAL A 470 5.38 18.11 -23.11
CA VAL A 470 6.38 17.42 -23.98
C VAL A 470 5.75 16.50 -25.04
N HIS A 471 4.51 16.05 -24.84
CA HIS A 471 3.74 15.29 -25.82
C HIS A 471 3.28 16.11 -27.04
N ARG A 472 3.60 17.40 -27.11
CA ARG A 472 3.12 18.31 -28.15
C ARG A 472 4.26 18.78 -29.04
N ASN A 473 4.05 18.71 -30.35
CA ASN A 473 4.92 19.33 -31.35
C ASN A 473 4.67 20.86 -31.42
N HIS A 474 4.85 21.53 -30.28
CA HIS A 474 4.72 22.98 -30.14
C HIS A 474 6.08 23.65 -30.29
N MET A 475 6.10 24.86 -30.86
CA MET A 475 7.36 25.60 -31.09
C MET A 475 8.20 25.72 -29.82
N SER A 476 7.64 26.27 -28.73
CA SER A 476 8.38 26.46 -27.47
C SER A 476 8.80 25.18 -26.77
N ILE A 477 8.38 24.00 -27.25
CA ILE A 477 8.69 22.69 -26.68
C ILE A 477 9.78 21.96 -27.48
N VAL A 478 9.81 22.10 -28.80
CA VAL A 478 10.75 21.34 -29.66
C VAL A 478 11.82 22.20 -30.33
N GLU A 479 11.67 23.53 -30.33
CA GLU A 479 12.58 24.43 -31.04
C GLU A 479 13.82 24.75 -30.19
N SER A 480 15.00 24.38 -30.70
CA SER A 480 16.32 24.88 -30.22
C SER A 480 16.65 24.69 -28.74
N THR A 481 16.02 23.71 -28.08
CA THR A 481 16.26 23.45 -26.65
C THR A 481 17.68 22.93 -26.42
N SER A 482 18.40 23.55 -25.50
CA SER A 482 19.79 23.22 -25.13
C SER A 482 19.89 22.22 -23.97
N GLY A 483 18.76 21.82 -23.40
CA GLY A 483 18.60 20.83 -22.34
C GLY A 483 17.32 21.06 -21.53
N TYR A 484 17.09 20.22 -20.53
CA TYR A 484 15.83 20.18 -19.77
C TYR A 484 16.02 20.44 -18.28
N GLY A 485 14.97 20.92 -17.60
CA GLY A 485 15.01 21.20 -16.17
C GLY A 485 14.66 20.01 -15.26
N PHE A 486 14.71 20.25 -13.96
CA PHE A 486 14.58 19.21 -12.94
C PHE A 486 13.17 18.60 -12.83
N LEU A 487 12.11 19.31 -13.24
CA LEU A 487 10.78 18.72 -13.28
C LEU A 487 10.70 17.65 -14.39
N ILE A 488 11.27 17.91 -15.57
CA ILE A 488 11.38 16.88 -16.62
C ILE A 488 12.30 15.73 -16.18
N GLU A 489 13.41 16.02 -15.49
CA GLU A 489 14.32 15.00 -14.95
C GLU A 489 13.59 14.03 -14.01
N GLU A 490 12.88 14.54 -13.01
CA GLU A 490 12.18 13.71 -12.01
C GLU A 490 10.95 12.99 -12.61
N GLU A 491 10.24 13.58 -13.58
CA GLU A 491 9.13 12.89 -14.28
C GLU A 491 9.66 11.69 -15.11
N VAL A 492 10.75 11.87 -15.87
CA VAL A 492 11.39 10.80 -16.66
C VAL A 492 11.97 9.73 -15.73
N LYS A 493 12.56 10.12 -14.59
CA LYS A 493 13.07 9.20 -13.57
C LYS A 493 11.96 8.38 -12.91
N ALA A 494 10.85 9.01 -12.50
CA ALA A 494 9.69 8.30 -11.91
C ALA A 494 9.07 7.31 -12.92
N ILE A 495 8.91 7.70 -14.18
CA ILE A 495 8.49 6.78 -15.25
C ILE A 495 9.53 5.67 -15.47
N GLY A 496 10.82 6.00 -15.40
CA GLY A 496 11.90 5.01 -15.45
C GLY A 496 11.83 3.98 -14.31
N GLU A 497 11.51 4.40 -13.09
CA GLU A 497 11.29 3.53 -11.92
C GLU A 497 10.06 2.63 -12.08
N LEU A 498 8.99 3.14 -12.70
CA LEU A 498 7.78 2.39 -13.05
C LEU A 498 8.05 1.31 -14.12
N LEU A 499 8.89 1.62 -15.11
CA LEU A 499 9.19 0.72 -16.25
C LEU A 499 10.29 -0.30 -15.94
N LYS A 500 11.35 0.09 -15.20
CA LYS A 500 12.51 -0.76 -14.89
C LYS A 500 12.22 -1.67 -13.68
N THR A 501 11.32 -2.63 -13.85
CA THR A 501 10.83 -3.44 -12.73
C THR A 501 11.92 -4.29 -12.06
N ASN A 502 12.90 -4.84 -12.78
CA ASN A 502 14.02 -5.60 -12.20
C ASN A 502 13.60 -6.71 -11.20
N GLY A 503 12.43 -7.32 -11.40
CA GLY A 503 11.86 -8.32 -10.49
C GLY A 503 10.93 -7.76 -9.40
N LYS A 504 10.86 -6.43 -9.24
CA LYS A 504 9.85 -5.76 -8.41
C LYS A 504 8.44 -6.01 -8.93
N ARG A 505 7.48 -6.02 -8.00
CA ARG A 505 6.03 -6.09 -8.25
C ARG A 505 5.48 -4.67 -8.42
N VAL A 506 4.73 -4.45 -9.49
CA VAL A 506 4.10 -3.15 -9.80
C VAL A 506 2.59 -3.27 -9.60
N LEU A 507 1.98 -2.27 -8.97
CA LEU A 507 0.53 -2.12 -8.89
C LEU A 507 0.09 -0.83 -9.58
N GLY A 508 -0.66 -0.96 -10.67
CA GLY A 508 -1.48 0.13 -11.20
C GLY A 508 -2.77 0.27 -10.41
N ILE A 509 -3.15 1.47 -10.00
CA ILE A 509 -4.45 1.80 -9.43
C ILE A 509 -5.13 2.73 -10.44
N MET A 510 -6.28 2.32 -10.98
CA MET A 510 -7.00 3.03 -12.02
C MET A 510 -8.41 3.41 -11.57
N GLY A 511 -8.76 4.68 -11.77
CA GLY A 511 -10.08 5.21 -11.44
C GLY A 511 -10.53 6.35 -12.37
N GLY A 512 -11.56 7.09 -11.95
CA GLY A 512 -12.25 8.10 -12.75
C GLY A 512 -13.52 7.57 -13.43
N ALA A 513 -14.09 8.37 -14.34
CA ALA A 513 -15.48 8.20 -14.81
C ALA A 513 -15.66 7.57 -16.19
N LYS A 514 -14.60 7.44 -17.02
CA LYS A 514 -14.71 7.02 -18.43
C LYS A 514 -13.57 6.09 -18.82
N ILE A 515 -13.91 4.88 -19.28
CA ILE A 515 -12.93 3.90 -19.76
C ILE A 515 -12.20 4.40 -21.00
N ALA A 516 -12.89 5.03 -21.97
CA ALA A 516 -12.28 5.50 -23.22
C ALA A 516 -11.06 6.43 -22.99
N ASP A 517 -11.12 7.30 -21.97
CA ASP A 517 -10.05 8.23 -21.63
C ASP A 517 -8.86 7.53 -20.91
N LYS A 518 -9.09 6.34 -20.37
CA LYS A 518 -8.12 5.53 -19.60
C LYS A 518 -7.63 4.28 -20.34
N GLN A 519 -8.33 3.85 -21.38
CA GLN A 519 -8.01 2.69 -22.23
C GLN A 519 -6.51 2.65 -22.62
N PRO A 520 -5.88 3.76 -23.06
CA PRO A 520 -4.50 3.67 -23.50
C PRO A 520 -3.50 3.50 -22.35
N MET A 521 -3.89 3.86 -21.11
CA MET A 521 -3.11 3.58 -19.89
C MET A 521 -3.30 2.12 -19.46
N ILE A 522 -4.55 1.63 -19.49
CA ILE A 522 -4.90 0.24 -19.21
C ILE A 522 -4.12 -0.69 -20.15
N ASP A 523 -4.11 -0.42 -21.46
CA ASP A 523 -3.34 -1.17 -22.46
C ASP A 523 -1.83 -1.25 -22.16
N CYS A 524 -1.25 -0.21 -21.54
CA CYS A 524 0.15 -0.20 -21.13
C CYS A 524 0.37 -1.04 -19.87
N LEU A 525 -0.38 -0.75 -18.81
CA LEU A 525 -0.24 -1.42 -17.51
C LEU A 525 -0.48 -2.94 -17.64
N CYS A 526 -1.46 -3.35 -18.43
CA CYS A 526 -1.73 -4.76 -18.71
C CYS A 526 -0.56 -5.48 -19.40
N LYS A 527 0.29 -4.78 -20.16
CA LYS A 527 1.44 -5.35 -20.88
C LYS A 527 2.77 -5.26 -20.13
N MET A 528 2.83 -4.50 -19.04
CA MET A 528 4.05 -4.35 -18.26
C MET A 528 4.36 -5.63 -17.46
N PRO A 529 5.64 -6.06 -17.40
CA PRO A 529 6.03 -7.26 -16.66
C PRO A 529 5.91 -7.06 -15.14
N ASN A 530 5.44 -8.08 -14.43
CA ASN A 530 5.17 -8.05 -12.98
C ASN A 530 4.14 -6.99 -12.53
N THR A 531 3.31 -6.48 -13.45
CA THR A 531 2.26 -5.50 -13.15
C THR A 531 0.91 -6.17 -12.94
N LYS A 532 0.31 -5.90 -11.77
CA LYS A 532 -1.14 -6.02 -11.55
C LYS A 532 -1.80 -4.65 -11.69
N MET A 533 -3.09 -4.63 -11.96
CA MET A 533 -3.87 -3.39 -12.03
C MET A 533 -5.19 -3.52 -11.26
N PHE A 534 -5.38 -2.72 -10.22
CA PHE A 534 -6.67 -2.53 -9.56
C PHE A 534 -7.48 -1.47 -10.29
N VAL A 535 -8.77 -1.73 -10.53
CA VAL A 535 -9.72 -0.81 -11.17
C VAL A 535 -10.91 -0.59 -10.25
N GLY A 536 -11.15 0.67 -9.89
CA GLY A 536 -12.27 1.07 -9.03
C GLY A 536 -12.95 2.36 -9.50
N GLY A 537 -13.88 2.84 -8.67
CA GLY A 537 -14.73 3.99 -8.99
C GLY A 537 -15.55 3.77 -10.26
N GLY A 538 -15.83 4.85 -10.98
CA GLY A 538 -16.67 4.83 -12.18
C GLY A 538 -16.15 3.99 -13.36
N LEU A 539 -14.89 3.53 -13.34
CA LEU A 539 -14.33 2.67 -14.39
C LEU A 539 -14.86 1.22 -14.34
N THR A 540 -15.42 0.77 -13.22
CA THR A 540 -16.06 -0.56 -13.17
C THR A 540 -17.34 -0.59 -14.00
N ARG A 541 -18.03 0.57 -14.12
CA ARG A 541 -19.18 0.77 -14.99
C ARG A 541 -18.75 0.72 -16.46
N GLY A 542 -19.36 -0.20 -17.21
CA GLY A 542 -19.00 -0.45 -18.61
C GLY A 542 -17.72 -1.26 -18.81
N TRP A 543 -17.11 -1.81 -17.73
CA TRP A 543 -15.90 -2.62 -17.88
C TRP A 543 -16.14 -3.84 -18.78
N LYS A 544 -17.21 -4.60 -18.52
CA LYS A 544 -17.62 -5.76 -19.33
C LYS A 544 -17.94 -5.41 -20.80
N GLU A 545 -18.35 -4.17 -21.08
CA GLU A 545 -18.67 -3.71 -22.44
C GLU A 545 -17.40 -3.43 -23.27
N ASN A 546 -16.33 -2.96 -22.61
CA ASN A 546 -15.04 -2.62 -23.25
C ASN A 546 -14.05 -3.79 -23.20
N PHE A 547 -14.16 -4.64 -22.17
CA PHE A 547 -13.35 -5.83 -21.93
C PHE A 547 -14.27 -7.03 -21.65
N PRO A 548 -14.78 -7.73 -22.70
CA PRO A 548 -15.63 -8.90 -22.53
C PRO A 548 -14.98 -10.01 -21.69
N GLU A 549 -13.67 -10.16 -21.82
CA GLU A 549 -12.82 -10.92 -20.91
C GLU A 549 -11.90 -9.95 -20.17
N THR A 550 -11.93 -9.98 -18.83
CA THR A 550 -11.03 -9.16 -18.00
C THR A 550 -9.62 -9.77 -18.03
N PRO A 551 -8.56 -9.00 -18.34
CA PRO A 551 -7.20 -9.53 -18.37
C PRO A 551 -6.78 -10.11 -17.02
N VAL A 552 -6.01 -11.20 -17.03
CA VAL A 552 -5.69 -12.01 -15.83
C VAL A 552 -4.93 -11.26 -14.72
N ASN A 553 -4.30 -10.13 -15.04
CA ASN A 553 -3.61 -9.26 -14.09
C ASN A 553 -4.45 -8.05 -13.64
N VAL A 554 -5.73 -7.99 -14.01
CA VAL A 554 -6.66 -6.92 -13.62
C VAL A 554 -7.59 -7.39 -12.51
N ILE A 555 -7.73 -6.57 -11.48
CA ILE A 555 -8.59 -6.77 -10.30
C ILE A 555 -9.62 -5.66 -10.32
N LEU A 556 -10.91 -6.02 -10.40
CA LEU A 556 -12.00 -5.06 -10.37
C LEU A 556 -12.56 -4.95 -8.95
N SER A 557 -12.87 -3.72 -8.51
CA SER A 557 -13.67 -3.51 -7.30
C SER A 557 -15.00 -4.24 -7.44
N ARG A 558 -15.31 -5.11 -6.47
CA ARG A 558 -16.53 -5.92 -6.47
C ARG A 558 -17.73 -5.19 -5.85
N ASP A 559 -17.46 -4.24 -4.97
CA ASP A 559 -18.46 -3.43 -4.29
C ASP A 559 -18.14 -1.94 -4.43
N ALA A 560 -19.14 -1.10 -4.11
CA ALA A 560 -19.01 0.35 -4.11
C ALA A 560 -19.89 0.99 -3.03
N TYR A 561 -19.58 2.24 -2.71
CA TYR A 561 -20.61 3.19 -2.30
C TYR A 561 -21.17 3.88 -3.54
N GLY A 562 -22.49 3.94 -3.64
CA GLY A 562 -23.14 4.40 -4.86
C GLY A 562 -24.64 4.62 -4.71
N ALA A 563 -25.26 5.07 -5.79
CA ALA A 563 -26.70 5.32 -5.88
C ALA A 563 -27.18 5.24 -7.34
N ALA A 564 -28.49 5.39 -7.57
CA ALA A 564 -29.04 5.43 -8.92
C ALA A 564 -28.53 6.64 -9.73
N ASP A 565 -28.36 7.79 -9.06
CA ASP A 565 -27.72 8.99 -9.58
C ASP A 565 -27.05 9.78 -8.43
N LEU A 566 -26.33 10.86 -8.76
CA LEU A 566 -25.63 11.69 -7.77
C LEU A 566 -26.57 12.50 -6.85
N LYS A 567 -27.88 12.61 -7.14
CA LYS A 567 -28.86 13.31 -6.29
C LYS A 567 -29.51 12.37 -5.28
N ALA A 568 -29.60 11.08 -5.61
CA ALA A 568 -30.13 10.05 -4.71
C ALA A 568 -29.25 9.85 -3.45
N PRO A 569 -29.82 9.32 -2.35
CA PRO A 569 -29.05 8.96 -1.15
C PRO A 569 -27.97 7.93 -1.45
N ALA A 570 -26.79 8.11 -0.85
CA ALA A 570 -25.70 7.14 -0.97
C ALA A 570 -26.05 5.83 -0.24
N SER A 571 -25.72 4.71 -0.86
CA SER A 571 -25.98 3.36 -0.35
C SER A 571 -24.76 2.46 -0.58
N TYR A 572 -24.63 1.40 0.21
CA TYR A 572 -23.65 0.35 -0.05
C TYR A 572 -24.20 -0.59 -1.13
N LEU A 573 -23.41 -0.82 -2.17
CA LEU A 573 -23.76 -1.67 -3.32
C LEU A 573 -22.89 -2.95 -3.29
N PRO A 574 -23.41 -4.07 -2.75
CA PRO A 574 -22.77 -5.37 -2.92
C PRO A 574 -22.92 -5.86 -4.36
N ASP A 575 -21.83 -6.38 -4.93
CA ASP A 575 -21.70 -6.82 -6.32
C ASP A 575 -22.15 -5.80 -7.38
N ILE A 576 -21.28 -4.82 -7.65
CA ILE A 576 -21.48 -3.86 -8.75
C ILE A 576 -21.22 -4.45 -10.13
N LEU A 577 -20.58 -5.62 -10.21
CA LEU A 577 -20.20 -6.25 -11.48
C LEU A 577 -21.37 -7.01 -12.11
N GLU A 578 -22.27 -7.55 -11.29
CA GLU A 578 -23.52 -8.16 -11.74
C GLU A 578 -24.68 -7.16 -11.84
N ASN A 579 -24.82 -6.25 -10.87
CA ASN A 579 -26.00 -5.38 -10.77
C ASN A 579 -25.93 -4.08 -11.58
N GLY A 580 -24.80 -3.76 -12.24
CA GLY A 580 -24.67 -2.63 -13.17
C GLY A 580 -24.86 -1.23 -12.55
N GLY A 581 -24.79 -1.14 -11.22
CA GLY A 581 -25.14 0.07 -10.45
C GLY A 581 -24.14 1.23 -10.55
N GLY A 582 -24.59 2.43 -10.17
CA GLY A 582 -23.78 3.65 -10.12
C GLY A 582 -22.83 3.67 -8.92
N GLY A 583 -21.78 2.84 -8.95
CA GLY A 583 -20.67 2.93 -8.01
C GLY A 583 -19.91 4.24 -8.16
N PHE A 584 -19.91 5.06 -7.11
CA PHE A 584 -19.31 6.39 -7.08
C PHE A 584 -18.09 6.50 -6.17
N ASP A 585 -17.84 5.53 -5.28
CA ASP A 585 -16.59 5.34 -4.53
C ASP A 585 -16.35 3.84 -4.28
N VAL A 586 -15.09 3.46 -4.01
CA VAL A 586 -14.72 2.06 -3.73
C VAL A 586 -15.35 1.55 -2.43
N GLY A 587 -15.90 0.33 -2.44
CA GLY A 587 -16.56 -0.27 -1.28
C GLY A 587 -15.58 -0.95 -0.30
N PRO A 588 -16.03 -1.39 0.88
CA PRO A 588 -15.19 -2.03 1.89
C PRO A 588 -14.43 -3.28 1.41
N GLN A 589 -14.98 -4.09 0.49
CA GLN A 589 -14.26 -5.23 -0.09
C GLN A 589 -13.21 -4.78 -1.10
N GLY A 590 -13.55 -3.88 -2.02
CA GLY A 590 -12.60 -3.29 -2.97
C GLY A 590 -11.44 -2.58 -2.27
N MET A 591 -11.71 -1.93 -1.14
CA MET A 591 -10.68 -1.37 -0.26
C MET A 591 -9.77 -2.44 0.33
N ARG A 592 -10.31 -3.58 0.82
CA ARG A 592 -9.51 -4.72 1.32
C ARG A 592 -8.65 -5.32 0.21
N ASP A 593 -9.25 -5.57 -0.96
CA ASP A 593 -8.57 -6.14 -2.13
C ASP A 593 -7.42 -5.23 -2.58
N LEU A 594 -7.67 -3.92 -2.68
CA LEU A 594 -6.65 -2.93 -3.03
C LEU A 594 -5.53 -2.84 -1.99
N ILE A 595 -5.85 -2.80 -0.69
CA ILE A 595 -4.85 -2.77 0.39
C ILE A 595 -3.95 -4.02 0.34
N ALA A 596 -4.53 -5.21 0.13
CA ALA A 596 -3.77 -6.46 0.01
C ALA A 596 -2.80 -6.47 -1.18
N GLU A 597 -3.13 -5.77 -2.28
CA GLU A 597 -2.23 -5.60 -3.42
C GLU A 597 -1.18 -4.50 -3.18
N ILE A 598 -1.54 -3.40 -2.50
CA ILE A 598 -0.60 -2.36 -2.05
C ILE A 598 0.48 -2.98 -1.16
N ASP A 599 0.11 -3.83 -0.21
CA ASP A 599 1.04 -4.54 0.68
C ASP A 599 2.02 -5.44 -0.07
N GLN A 600 1.63 -5.99 -1.22
CA GLN A 600 2.47 -6.83 -2.07
C GLN A 600 3.30 -6.07 -3.10
N ALA A 601 2.97 -4.81 -3.40
CA ALA A 601 3.66 -4.00 -4.41
C ALA A 601 4.95 -3.35 -3.88
N ASP A 602 5.97 -3.25 -4.73
CA ASP A 602 7.19 -2.46 -4.49
C ASP A 602 7.07 -1.05 -5.11
N VAL A 603 6.38 -0.97 -6.25
CA VAL A 603 6.10 0.28 -6.99
C VAL A 603 4.60 0.37 -7.23
N ILE A 604 4.00 1.50 -6.88
CA ILE A 604 2.57 1.76 -6.99
C ILE A 604 2.38 2.97 -7.90
N PHE A 605 1.55 2.82 -8.93
CA PHE A 605 1.19 3.90 -9.86
C PHE A 605 -0.32 4.16 -9.79
N TRP A 606 -0.76 5.35 -9.38
CA TRP A 606 -2.19 5.68 -9.27
C TRP A 606 -2.60 6.76 -10.27
N ASN A 607 -3.58 6.45 -11.14
CA ASN A 607 -4.17 7.40 -12.08
C ASN A 607 -5.71 7.33 -12.10
N GLY A 608 -6.34 8.41 -11.64
CA GLY A 608 -7.79 8.54 -11.52
C GLY A 608 -8.30 8.15 -10.13
N CYS A 609 -9.12 9.02 -9.53
CA CYS A 609 -9.66 8.81 -8.19
C CYS A 609 -10.60 7.60 -8.14
N LEU A 610 -10.61 6.88 -7.02
CA LEU A 610 -11.48 5.72 -6.82
C LEU A 610 -12.92 6.11 -6.48
N GLY A 611 -13.17 7.40 -6.27
CA GLY A 611 -14.51 7.97 -6.16
C GLY A 611 -14.58 9.45 -6.53
N VAL A 612 -15.79 10.02 -6.42
CA VAL A 612 -16.13 11.41 -6.76
C VAL A 612 -15.67 12.35 -5.63
N ILE A 613 -14.50 12.97 -5.81
CA ILE A 613 -13.78 13.72 -4.76
C ILE A 613 -14.51 15.00 -4.31
N GLU A 614 -15.34 15.55 -5.18
CA GLU A 614 -16.18 16.74 -4.96
C GLU A 614 -17.36 16.45 -4.03
N ASP A 615 -17.76 15.18 -3.91
CA ASP A 615 -18.89 14.76 -3.09
C ASP A 615 -18.39 14.13 -1.77
N PRO A 616 -18.71 14.72 -0.60
CA PRO A 616 -18.34 14.16 0.69
C PRO A 616 -18.78 12.70 0.92
N ARG A 617 -19.83 12.24 0.22
CA ARG A 617 -20.35 10.87 0.32
C ARG A 617 -19.53 9.84 -0.43
N TYR A 618 -18.72 10.28 -1.40
CA TYR A 618 -18.07 9.41 -2.40
C TYR A 618 -16.56 9.66 -2.52
N ARG A 619 -15.94 10.26 -1.50
CA ARG A 619 -14.50 10.54 -1.44
C ARG A 619 -13.74 9.76 -0.37
N VAL A 620 -14.44 8.94 0.42
CA VAL A 620 -13.91 8.32 1.65
C VAL A 620 -12.90 7.24 1.32
N GLY A 621 -13.21 6.34 0.39
CA GLY A 621 -12.31 5.28 -0.05
C GLY A 621 -11.03 5.86 -0.66
N SER A 622 -11.17 6.85 -1.54
CA SER A 622 -10.02 7.58 -2.09
C SER A 622 -9.15 8.25 -1.00
N ALA A 623 -9.76 8.92 -0.02
CA ALA A 623 -9.00 9.55 1.07
C ALA A 623 -8.29 8.52 1.98
N MET A 624 -8.93 7.39 2.28
CA MET A 624 -8.32 6.31 3.06
C MET A 624 -7.10 5.68 2.34
N ILE A 625 -7.14 5.53 1.02
CA ILE A 625 -5.99 5.03 0.25
C ILE A 625 -4.82 6.03 0.25
N VAL A 626 -5.08 7.34 0.21
CA VAL A 626 -4.03 8.37 0.37
C VAL A 626 -3.32 8.20 1.72
N ASP A 627 -4.06 8.16 2.82
CA ASP A 627 -3.50 8.05 4.17
C ASP A 627 -2.77 6.71 4.35
N TYR A 628 -3.26 5.64 3.74
CA TYR A 628 -2.58 4.34 3.73
C TYR A 628 -1.26 4.39 2.94
N LEU A 629 -1.24 4.95 1.72
CA LEU A 629 -0.03 5.06 0.90
C LEU A 629 1.06 5.93 1.55
N LEU A 630 0.66 6.99 2.26
CA LEU A 630 1.58 7.85 3.02
C LEU A 630 2.28 7.09 4.17
N ALA A 631 1.64 6.05 4.74
CA ALA A 631 2.27 5.20 5.76
C ALA A 631 3.28 4.18 5.18
N GLN A 632 3.28 3.92 3.87
CA GLN A 632 4.07 2.86 3.22
C GLN A 632 5.49 3.28 2.85
N THR A 633 6.27 3.74 3.84
CA THR A 633 7.63 4.30 3.67
C THR A 633 8.66 3.37 2.98
N GLY A 634 8.39 2.07 2.87
CA GLY A 634 9.24 1.11 2.15
C GLY A 634 8.90 0.90 0.66
N LYS A 635 7.91 1.61 0.10
CA LYS A 635 7.39 1.42 -1.27
C LYS A 635 7.51 2.69 -2.09
N ARG A 636 7.72 2.60 -3.40
CA ARG A 636 7.70 3.77 -4.29
C ARG A 636 6.28 4.04 -4.77
N VAL A 637 5.76 5.25 -4.57
CA VAL A 637 4.41 5.65 -5.00
C VAL A 637 4.51 6.77 -6.04
N ILE A 638 3.78 6.63 -7.15
CA ILE A 638 3.78 7.57 -8.28
C ILE A 638 2.32 7.92 -8.60
N ILE A 639 1.95 9.19 -8.47
CA ILE A 639 0.59 9.67 -8.72
C ILE A 639 0.58 10.38 -10.08
N GLY A 640 -0.26 9.90 -11.02
CA GLY A 640 -0.24 10.34 -12.43
C GLY A 640 -0.88 11.70 -12.73
N GLY A 641 -1.02 12.58 -11.74
CA GLY A 641 -1.49 13.96 -11.89
C GLY A 641 -3.02 14.16 -11.94
N GLY A 642 -3.42 15.43 -12.14
CA GLY A 642 -4.83 15.85 -12.21
C GLY A 642 -5.55 15.74 -10.86
N GLU A 643 -6.84 15.39 -10.89
CA GLU A 643 -7.69 15.16 -9.71
C GLU A 643 -7.10 14.16 -8.70
N THR A 644 -6.26 13.22 -9.15
CA THR A 644 -5.62 12.26 -8.23
C THR A 644 -4.47 12.89 -7.46
N ALA A 645 -3.80 13.91 -8.01
CA ALA A 645 -2.76 14.65 -7.30
C ALA A 645 -3.34 15.68 -6.30
N SER A 646 -4.54 16.24 -6.56
CA SER A 646 -5.16 17.18 -5.62
C SER A 646 -5.51 16.53 -4.27
N LEU A 647 -5.72 15.21 -4.23
CA LEU A 647 -5.87 14.42 -3.00
C LEU A 647 -4.63 14.40 -2.09
N PHE A 648 -3.44 14.73 -2.61
CA PHE A 648 -2.17 14.75 -1.89
C PHE A 648 -1.67 16.18 -1.57
N VAL A 649 -2.43 17.23 -1.91
CA VAL A 649 -2.04 18.62 -1.62
C VAL A 649 -1.93 18.82 -0.11
N GLY A 650 -0.78 19.33 0.34
CA GLY A 650 -0.44 19.48 1.76
C GLY A 650 -0.08 18.17 2.49
N LYS A 651 0.08 17.04 1.76
CA LYS A 651 0.46 15.73 2.31
C LYS A 651 1.72 15.21 1.63
N GLU A 652 2.88 15.69 2.08
CA GLU A 652 4.19 15.34 1.51
C GLU A 652 4.80 14.11 2.19
N ALA A 653 5.41 13.23 1.39
CA ALA A 653 6.24 12.13 1.85
C ALA A 653 7.29 11.77 0.78
N GLU A 654 8.54 11.53 1.18
CA GLU A 654 9.68 11.32 0.26
C GLU A 654 9.46 10.19 -0.76
N HIS A 655 8.77 9.13 -0.35
CA HIS A 655 8.50 7.97 -1.19
C HIS A 655 7.36 8.19 -2.19
N VAL A 656 6.59 9.27 -2.08
CA VAL A 656 5.47 9.64 -2.96
C VAL A 656 5.89 10.72 -3.97
N TYR A 657 5.71 10.43 -5.25
CA TYR A 657 5.94 11.37 -6.35
C TYR A 657 4.62 11.83 -6.99
N LEU A 658 4.43 13.14 -7.12
CA LEU A 658 3.22 13.75 -7.72
C LEU A 658 3.54 14.28 -9.12
N SER A 659 3.08 13.58 -10.16
CA SER A 659 3.27 14.00 -11.55
C SER A 659 2.44 15.22 -11.91
N THR A 660 3.07 16.17 -12.61
CA THR A 660 2.43 17.31 -13.27
C THR A 660 1.93 16.96 -14.68
N GLY A 661 2.43 15.86 -15.25
CA GLY A 661 2.37 15.53 -16.68
C GLY A 661 0.99 15.19 -17.23
N GLY A 662 0.17 14.47 -16.48
CA GLY A 662 -1.16 14.01 -16.93
C GLY A 662 -1.11 13.29 -18.29
N GLY A 663 -1.61 13.94 -19.35
CA GLY A 663 -1.54 13.40 -20.72
C GLY A 663 -0.12 13.24 -21.27
N ALA A 664 0.86 14.00 -20.78
CA ALA A 664 2.27 13.83 -21.14
C ALA A 664 2.88 12.57 -20.54
N LEU A 665 2.56 12.29 -19.27
CA LEU A 665 2.95 11.07 -18.58
C LEU A 665 2.40 9.84 -19.32
N LEU A 666 1.12 9.86 -19.69
CA LEU A 666 0.50 8.82 -20.51
C LEU A 666 1.24 8.63 -21.84
N ALA A 667 1.47 9.70 -22.60
CA ALA A 667 2.17 9.62 -23.88
C ALA A 667 3.59 9.05 -23.76
N HIS A 668 4.32 9.39 -22.69
CA HIS A 668 5.65 8.84 -22.46
C HIS A 668 5.62 7.36 -22.09
N ILE A 669 4.74 6.92 -21.18
CA ILE A 669 4.58 5.48 -20.87
C ILE A 669 4.17 4.70 -22.14
N GLN A 670 3.26 5.24 -22.95
CA GLN A 670 2.88 4.64 -24.24
C GLN A 670 4.07 4.49 -25.20
N SER A 671 4.92 5.51 -25.32
CA SER A 671 6.12 5.43 -26.17
C SER A 671 7.09 4.34 -25.72
N CYS A 672 7.17 4.08 -24.40
CA CYS A 672 8.06 3.06 -23.84
C CYS A 672 7.49 1.63 -23.89
N VAL A 673 6.16 1.47 -23.77
CA VAL A 673 5.50 0.16 -23.59
C VAL A 673 4.84 -0.37 -24.87
N LEU A 674 4.38 0.51 -25.75
CA LEU A 674 3.59 0.13 -26.93
C LEU A 674 4.33 0.30 -28.27
N ASP A 675 5.61 0.69 -28.27
CA ASP A 675 6.36 1.12 -29.47
C ASP A 675 5.56 2.15 -30.33
N LYS A 676 4.74 2.98 -29.66
CA LYS A 676 3.95 4.06 -30.27
C LYS A 676 4.77 5.37 -30.33
N ALA A 677 4.31 6.29 -31.17
CA ALA A 677 5.04 7.50 -31.60
C ALA A 677 5.86 8.22 -30.51
N THR A 678 7.05 8.68 -30.91
CA THR A 678 7.99 9.48 -30.10
C THR A 678 7.32 10.69 -29.46
N VAL A 679 7.60 10.93 -28.18
CA VAL A 679 7.20 12.15 -27.46
C VAL A 679 8.02 13.33 -28.00
N PRO A 680 7.42 14.32 -28.70
CA PRO A 680 8.17 15.30 -29.49
C PRO A 680 9.19 16.12 -28.69
N GLY A 681 8.82 16.57 -27.48
CA GLY A 681 9.72 17.31 -26.60
C GLY A 681 10.90 16.46 -26.13
N LEU A 682 10.65 15.26 -25.59
CA LEU A 682 11.72 14.38 -25.11
C LEU A 682 12.68 13.95 -26.23
N ALA A 683 12.17 13.71 -27.44
CA ALA A 683 13.00 13.46 -28.62
C ALA A 683 13.86 14.68 -29.00
N ALA A 684 13.34 15.90 -28.85
CA ALA A 684 14.08 17.14 -29.06
C ALA A 684 15.10 17.47 -27.95
N TYR A 685 15.09 16.76 -26.82
CA TYR A 685 16.05 16.91 -25.72
C TYR A 685 17.08 15.76 -25.65
N ALA A 686 17.00 14.82 -26.60
CA ALA A 686 17.94 13.71 -26.81
C ALA A 686 18.76 13.89 -28.10
N MET A 687 18.75 15.11 -28.67
CA MET A 687 19.50 15.54 -29.86
C MET A 687 20.25 16.83 -29.55
#